data_AF-A0A952QWW4-F1
#
_entry.id   AF-A0A952QWW4-F1
#
_cell.length_a   1.000
_cell.length_b   1.000
_cell.length_c   1.000
_cell.angle_alpha   90.00
_cell.angle_beta   90.00
_cell.angle_gamma   90.00
#
_symmetry.space_group_name_H-M   'P 1'
#
loop_
_entity.id
_entity.type
_entity.pdbx_description
1 polymer ?
#
loop_
_entity_poly.entity_id
_entity_poly.type
_entity_poly.pdbx_seq_one_letter_code
_entity_poly.pdbx_strand_id
1 'polypeptide(L)'
;MPFIPGLLATPTVIANAMFSLAKDASLPVRSPDRVGVVSPMFNEEAGAAAALTSLLAQSVPFDALAVSINGGTDATAEVVKLTLGEAGYRCVTRGPVADATATFERWLKAGGGGPSVIVVEHAQPISKSDSINVVLSGGLLSAERVLIVDGDTVLEEHFLARLRDDFYRLRRVGHGRKLRYVLEDYAIQSGAVMSADPGRGKPVARFISRARSAEYAIAAVLRTGQTARLGEGAVFGRSRLYTVVGCGFVARRECFPMPADTLTEDHDFTLSVQNRAVTDEHVGAPELDAKGFRVVVDGEEVELGRLVGDAPLVIRHGSNARFITSALMYTDDPPSLPGYLRQIERWNGGGIENGLKRLFRRAQWRDLRANVRFTVLAAHFENLFGLALLLLMLPVAAGLNYALPGHGTPLKALGLWAGFDLAATLVLATWGFARIWRAQGLRRFRLWSKVGREAATSVVPLALLRPFNAVTFLTGAARAVPRFMRRNEFDPRATITWDRPRSRTSKRSQLRYLGATTGMVLSVATVFAGAAVLASATRPGYRDAWRLINDSVRVSQDDHMTLPLSLTDRGLLDAFVDAGFSRPAQAADPGAGGASEGLAPGADAAGPVDAPTEFGDDARVAEAQGDDPGARADDPGVPTDLVDSPLARLGLHVMASNEGHGRVSAYCSVADVLRPATKRHRLEVAEGYQPLSAWGLLVLARLAPLVANIEEASTAYDVPPDLLLRILINESYLDPLAVGPTGDLGLSQVTSDALTLLRAISTDQLSPYANQRFFAGDFSVFDPDFSVCAGAAKLAWARAQPGGEDDHFAYARYINPLEGVVRGKVSPVHGNLVKAIDELRPLANALQATVAAYRADPDSVTDKERALLGVTNLVADGRLTVAQAYFVTAELVQSFGIDDKALYDDIRRRLYGSADGVPSVGNPNQG
;
A
#
# COMPACT_ATOMS: atom_id res chain seq x y z
N MET A 1 24.81 -14.81 3.93
CA MET A 1 23.44 -14.93 4.46
C MET A 1 22.50 -15.12 3.29
N PRO A 2 21.54 -16.05 3.35
CA PRO A 2 20.35 -15.96 2.51
C PRO A 2 19.60 -14.68 2.88
N PHE A 3 19.47 -13.77 1.92
CA PHE A 3 18.75 -12.51 2.08
C PHE A 3 17.27 -12.79 2.32
N ILE A 4 16.69 -12.07 3.27
CA ILE A 4 15.28 -12.20 3.63
C ILE A 4 14.42 -11.86 2.40
N PRO A 5 13.42 -12.69 2.03
CA PRO A 5 12.49 -12.44 0.93
C PRO A 5 11.94 -11.02 0.99
N GLY A 6 12.45 -10.17 0.10
CA GLY A 6 11.94 -8.82 -0.09
C GLY A 6 12.26 -7.79 1.00
N LEU A 7 12.92 -8.12 2.13
CA LEU A 7 13.11 -7.19 3.26
C LEU A 7 14.54 -6.99 3.80
N LEU A 8 14.94 -5.74 4.07
CA LEU A 8 16.23 -5.37 4.66
C LEU A 8 16.02 -4.68 6.01
N ALA A 9 14.93 -3.94 6.21
CA ALA A 9 14.62 -3.33 7.50
C ALA A 9 13.98 -4.32 8.50
N THR A 10 14.61 -5.49 8.72
CA THR A 10 14.15 -6.46 9.73
C THR A 10 14.82 -6.22 11.08
N PRO A 11 14.20 -6.67 12.19
CA PRO A 11 14.74 -6.43 13.54
C PRO A 11 16.18 -6.92 13.71
N THR A 12 16.55 -8.08 13.17
CA THR A 12 17.92 -8.61 13.34
C THR A 12 18.93 -7.90 12.45
N VAL A 13 18.54 -7.45 11.25
CA VAL A 13 19.39 -6.64 10.38
C VAL A 13 19.69 -5.30 11.06
N ILE A 14 18.67 -4.61 11.57
CA ILE A 14 18.83 -3.34 12.29
C ILE A 14 19.66 -3.56 13.56
N ALA A 15 19.37 -4.59 14.35
CA ALA A 15 20.14 -4.89 15.56
C ALA A 15 21.61 -5.16 15.25
N ASN A 16 21.91 -6.01 14.26
CA ASN A 16 23.29 -6.28 13.85
C ASN A 16 23.97 -5.03 13.30
N ALA A 17 23.27 -4.18 12.55
CA ALA A 17 23.82 -2.91 12.13
C ALA A 17 24.20 -2.05 13.35
N MET A 18 23.29 -1.86 14.30
CA MET A 18 23.56 -1.10 15.54
C MET A 18 24.71 -1.70 16.36
N PHE A 19 24.78 -3.02 16.49
CA PHE A 19 25.87 -3.70 17.20
C PHE A 19 27.24 -3.48 16.55
N SER A 20 27.29 -3.19 15.25
CA SER A 20 28.55 -2.88 14.56
C SER A 20 29.18 -1.54 14.99
N LEU A 21 28.44 -0.70 15.74
CA LEU A 21 28.92 0.53 16.38
C LEU A 21 29.62 0.27 17.71
N ALA A 22 29.50 -0.94 18.29
CA ALA A 22 30.15 -1.27 19.54
C ALA A 22 31.68 -1.19 19.38
N LYS A 23 32.33 -0.46 20.29
CA LYS A 23 33.80 -0.36 20.31
C LYS A 23 34.38 -1.70 20.73
N ASP A 24 35.33 -2.20 19.95
CA ASP A 24 36.14 -3.36 20.36
C ASP A 24 37.27 -2.88 21.26
N ALA A 25 37.17 -3.20 22.55
CA ALA A 25 38.15 -2.82 23.57
C ALA A 25 39.31 -3.83 23.69
N SER A 26 39.34 -4.89 22.87
CA SER A 26 40.45 -5.83 22.82
C SER A 26 41.63 -5.27 22.02
N LEU A 27 42.84 -5.76 22.28
CA LEU A 27 44.07 -5.43 21.54
C LEU A 27 44.45 -6.56 20.56
N PRO A 28 44.97 -6.25 19.37
CA PRO A 28 45.53 -7.23 18.43
C PRO A 28 46.74 -7.94 19.05
N VAL A 29 46.86 -9.24 18.81
CA VAL A 29 48.04 -10.01 19.20
C VAL A 29 48.54 -10.82 18.00
N ARG A 30 49.77 -10.53 17.57
CA ARG A 30 50.48 -11.29 16.54
C ARG A 30 50.99 -12.59 17.13
N SER A 31 50.89 -13.66 16.34
CA SER A 31 51.29 -15.02 16.70
C SER A 31 52.24 -15.61 15.66
N PRO A 32 53.08 -16.58 16.05
CA PRO A 32 53.92 -17.34 15.13
C PRO A 32 53.14 -18.36 14.28
N ASP A 33 51.82 -18.52 14.49
CA ASP A 33 50.98 -19.49 13.77
C ASP A 33 51.26 -19.48 12.26
N ARG A 34 51.50 -20.67 11.70
CA ARG A 34 51.68 -20.86 10.26
C ARG A 34 50.32 -20.88 9.58
N VAL A 35 50.27 -20.32 8.38
CA VAL A 35 49.07 -20.25 7.56
C VAL A 35 49.29 -21.05 6.28
N GLY A 36 48.52 -22.12 6.13
CA GLY A 36 48.40 -22.86 4.88
C GLY A 36 47.23 -22.34 4.08
N VAL A 37 47.35 -22.25 2.76
CA VAL A 37 46.28 -21.85 1.86
C VAL A 37 45.78 -23.06 1.10
N VAL A 38 44.46 -23.25 1.02
CA VAL A 38 43.83 -24.19 0.10
C VAL A 38 43.00 -23.41 -0.91
N SER A 39 43.30 -23.59 -2.19
CA SER A 39 42.55 -22.99 -3.29
C SER A 39 41.88 -24.07 -4.14
N PRO A 40 40.60 -24.42 -3.86
CA PRO A 40 39.85 -25.36 -4.68
C PRO A 40 39.40 -24.70 -5.98
N MET A 41 39.63 -25.37 -7.11
CA MET A 41 39.31 -24.86 -8.45
C MET A 41 38.50 -25.87 -9.27
N PHE A 42 37.47 -25.39 -9.98
CA PHE A 42 36.68 -26.20 -10.91
C PHE A 42 36.20 -25.34 -12.09
N ASN A 43 36.74 -25.60 -13.28
CA ASN A 43 36.44 -24.84 -14.50
C ASN A 43 36.67 -23.32 -14.38
N GLU A 44 37.83 -22.91 -13.89
CA GLU A 44 38.19 -21.52 -13.58
C GLU A 44 39.27 -20.94 -14.50
N GLU A 45 39.43 -21.47 -15.73
CA GLU A 45 40.45 -21.03 -16.69
C GLU A 45 40.58 -19.49 -16.81
N ALA A 46 39.44 -18.77 -16.85
CA ALA A 46 39.42 -17.31 -17.00
C ALA A 46 39.90 -16.52 -15.77
N GLY A 47 39.83 -17.09 -14.57
CA GLY A 47 40.12 -16.42 -13.29
C GLY A 47 41.36 -16.96 -12.56
N ALA A 48 41.75 -18.20 -12.84
CA ALA A 48 42.79 -18.93 -12.10
C ALA A 48 44.13 -18.19 -12.04
N ALA A 49 44.58 -17.61 -13.17
CA ALA A 49 45.84 -16.88 -13.22
C ALA A 49 45.85 -15.65 -12.31
N ALA A 50 44.76 -14.84 -12.33
CA ALA A 50 44.65 -13.64 -11.51
C ALA A 50 44.54 -13.98 -10.02
N ALA A 51 43.74 -14.98 -9.67
CA ALA A 51 43.60 -15.46 -8.29
C ALA A 51 44.94 -15.97 -7.74
N LEU A 52 45.61 -16.86 -8.48
CA LEU A 52 46.91 -17.40 -8.09
C LEU A 52 48.00 -16.33 -7.99
N THR A 53 48.04 -15.39 -8.93
CA THR A 53 48.99 -14.26 -8.87
C THR A 53 48.74 -13.42 -7.61
N SER A 54 47.49 -13.13 -7.26
CA SER A 54 47.15 -12.36 -6.05
C SER A 54 47.53 -13.06 -4.74
N LEU A 55 47.47 -14.41 -4.73
CA LEU A 55 47.96 -15.22 -3.62
C LEU A 55 49.48 -15.12 -3.50
N LEU A 56 50.21 -15.35 -4.59
CA LEU A 56 51.67 -15.32 -4.58
C LEU A 56 52.25 -13.92 -4.31
N ALA A 57 51.47 -12.85 -4.55
CA ALA A 57 51.84 -11.46 -4.34
C ALA A 57 51.46 -10.89 -2.96
N GLN A 58 50.99 -11.71 -2.01
CA GLN A 58 50.67 -11.23 -0.66
C GLN A 58 51.90 -10.61 0.03
N SER A 59 51.71 -9.44 0.64
CA SER A 59 52.76 -8.68 1.34
C SER A 59 53.44 -9.43 2.50
N VAL A 60 52.75 -10.42 3.07
CA VAL A 60 53.35 -11.40 3.97
C VAL A 60 53.17 -12.78 3.33
N PRO A 61 54.23 -13.61 3.22
CA PRO A 61 54.09 -14.93 2.66
C PRO A 61 53.27 -15.83 3.59
N PHE A 62 52.44 -16.68 3.01
CA PHE A 62 51.93 -17.88 3.69
C PHE A 62 53.01 -18.97 3.72
N ASP A 63 52.80 -20.02 4.50
CA ASP A 63 53.78 -21.08 4.71
C ASP A 63 53.73 -22.13 3.59
N ALA A 64 52.53 -22.45 3.12
CA ALA A 64 52.31 -23.35 2.00
C ALA A 64 50.97 -23.08 1.32
N LEU A 65 50.89 -23.38 0.02
CA LEU A 65 49.68 -23.29 -0.78
C LEU A 65 49.39 -24.64 -1.43
N ALA A 66 48.15 -25.11 -1.32
CA ALA A 66 47.63 -26.21 -2.09
C ALA A 66 46.57 -25.70 -3.08
N VAL A 67 46.85 -25.79 -4.38
CA VAL A 67 45.88 -25.56 -5.44
C VAL A 67 45.25 -26.90 -5.79
N SER A 68 43.96 -27.10 -5.51
CA SER A 68 43.29 -28.39 -5.72
C SER A 68 42.31 -28.26 -6.88
N ILE A 69 42.62 -28.92 -8.00
CA ILE A 69 41.87 -28.91 -9.26
C ILE A 69 40.90 -30.08 -9.25
N ASN A 70 39.61 -29.78 -9.11
CA ASN A 70 38.57 -30.72 -8.70
C ASN A 70 37.99 -31.56 -9.86
N GLY A 71 38.81 -31.98 -10.82
CA GLY A 71 38.37 -32.82 -11.95
C GLY A 71 37.49 -32.10 -12.97
N GLY A 72 37.81 -30.83 -13.26
CA GLY A 72 37.15 -30.02 -14.31
C GLY A 72 37.48 -30.47 -15.73
N THR A 73 36.87 -29.81 -16.72
CA THR A 73 36.99 -30.11 -18.15
C THR A 73 37.69 -29.03 -18.98
N ASP A 74 37.98 -27.87 -18.38
CA ASP A 74 38.66 -26.76 -19.06
C ASP A 74 40.18 -26.77 -18.82
N ALA A 75 40.88 -25.74 -19.30
CA ALA A 75 42.34 -25.65 -19.19
C ALA A 75 42.85 -25.13 -17.83
N THR A 76 42.06 -25.17 -16.75
CA THR A 76 42.45 -24.64 -15.42
C THR A 76 43.81 -25.18 -14.96
N ALA A 77 44.07 -26.49 -15.12
CA ALA A 77 45.33 -27.11 -14.71
C ALA A 77 46.54 -26.53 -15.45
N GLU A 78 46.41 -26.34 -16.76
CA GLU A 78 47.46 -25.78 -17.60
C GLU A 78 47.71 -24.31 -17.27
N VAL A 79 46.66 -23.52 -17.02
CA VAL A 79 46.79 -22.13 -16.60
C VAL A 79 47.53 -22.01 -15.28
N VAL A 80 47.19 -22.85 -14.28
CA VAL A 80 47.88 -22.88 -12.98
C VAL A 80 49.37 -23.20 -13.14
N LYS A 81 49.70 -24.25 -13.91
CA LYS A 81 51.09 -24.66 -14.14
C LYS A 81 51.88 -23.59 -14.89
N LEU A 82 51.29 -22.98 -15.92
CA LEU A 82 51.89 -21.89 -16.68
C LEU A 82 52.18 -20.68 -15.78
N THR A 83 51.20 -20.24 -14.99
CA THR A 83 51.34 -19.10 -14.07
C THR A 83 52.42 -19.37 -13.01
N LEU A 84 52.53 -20.61 -12.50
CA LEU A 84 53.62 -20.99 -11.58
C LEU A 84 54.98 -20.91 -12.27
N GLY A 85 55.10 -21.42 -13.50
CA GLY A 85 56.33 -21.34 -14.30
C GLY A 85 56.76 -19.90 -14.54
N GLU A 86 55.84 -19.03 -14.94
CA GLU A 86 56.06 -17.59 -15.14
C GLU A 86 56.46 -16.88 -13.84
N ALA A 87 55.92 -17.31 -12.69
CA ALA A 87 56.31 -16.82 -11.36
C ALA A 87 57.65 -17.39 -10.84
N GLY A 88 58.35 -18.19 -11.66
CA GLY A 88 59.67 -18.75 -11.34
C GLY A 88 59.64 -20.03 -10.50
N TYR A 89 58.51 -20.71 -10.42
CA TYR A 89 58.40 -22.00 -9.75
C TYR A 89 58.79 -23.16 -10.66
N ARG A 90 59.35 -24.22 -10.06
CA ARG A 90 59.68 -25.48 -10.74
C ARG A 90 59.12 -26.67 -9.99
N CYS A 91 58.56 -27.63 -10.73
CA CYS A 91 58.12 -28.90 -10.16
C CYS A 91 59.33 -29.71 -9.69
N VAL A 92 59.30 -30.17 -8.44
CA VAL A 92 60.39 -30.94 -7.79
C VAL A 92 59.98 -32.34 -7.35
N THR A 93 58.68 -32.59 -7.16
CA THR A 93 58.19 -33.89 -6.69
C THR A 93 56.80 -34.13 -7.24
N ARG A 94 56.50 -35.39 -7.55
CA ARG A 94 55.17 -35.83 -7.99
C ARG A 94 54.81 -37.13 -7.29
N GLY A 95 53.53 -37.36 -7.03
CA GLY A 95 53.07 -38.61 -6.42
C GLY A 95 51.55 -38.72 -6.36
N PRO A 96 51.03 -39.89 -5.96
CA PRO A 96 49.61 -40.05 -5.64
C PRO A 96 49.28 -39.40 -4.30
N VAL A 97 48.06 -38.89 -4.14
CA VAL A 97 47.54 -38.47 -2.83
C VAL A 97 47.03 -39.71 -2.09
N ALA A 98 47.41 -39.86 -0.81
CA ALA A 98 46.93 -40.97 0.01
C ALA A 98 45.40 -40.96 0.13
N ASP A 99 44.78 -42.13 -0.01
CA ASP A 99 43.34 -42.35 0.16
C ASP A 99 42.41 -41.52 -0.76
N ALA A 100 42.92 -40.99 -1.87
CA ALA A 100 42.14 -40.25 -2.86
C ALA A 100 42.56 -40.58 -4.30
N THR A 101 41.60 -40.55 -5.24
CA THR A 101 41.86 -40.71 -6.68
C THR A 101 42.41 -39.42 -7.28
N ALA A 102 43.57 -38.99 -6.81
CA ALA A 102 44.22 -37.74 -7.19
C ALA A 102 45.74 -37.89 -7.21
N THR A 103 46.39 -37.08 -8.04
CA THR A 103 47.84 -36.91 -8.06
C THR A 103 48.20 -35.53 -7.51
N PHE A 104 49.44 -35.38 -7.03
CA PHE A 104 49.97 -34.08 -6.64
C PHE A 104 51.31 -33.81 -7.32
N GLU A 105 51.58 -32.52 -7.57
CA GLU A 105 52.87 -31.98 -7.95
C GLU A 105 53.30 -30.94 -6.92
N ARG A 106 54.53 -31.03 -6.41
CA ARG A 106 55.13 -30.03 -5.53
C ARG A 106 56.02 -29.11 -6.35
N TRP A 107 55.80 -27.81 -6.19
CA TRP A 107 56.46 -26.72 -6.89
C TRP A 107 57.18 -25.82 -5.89
N LEU A 108 58.45 -25.52 -6.17
CA LEU A 108 59.28 -24.63 -5.35
C LEU A 108 59.82 -23.47 -6.20
N LYS A 109 59.94 -22.29 -5.58
CA LYS A 109 60.47 -21.09 -6.26
C LYS A 109 61.98 -21.20 -6.45
N ALA A 110 62.45 -20.95 -7.67
CA ALA A 110 63.89 -20.94 -7.96
C ALA A 110 64.58 -19.81 -7.16
N GLY A 111 65.69 -20.13 -6.49
CA GLY A 111 66.45 -19.17 -5.67
C GLY A 111 66.07 -19.12 -4.18
N GLY A 112 65.04 -19.87 -3.74
CA GLY A 112 64.55 -19.83 -2.36
C GLY A 112 63.77 -18.55 -2.04
N GLY A 113 62.86 -18.59 -1.06
CA GLY A 113 62.12 -17.39 -0.61
C GLY A 113 60.67 -17.25 -1.09
N GLY A 114 60.06 -18.29 -1.67
CA GLY A 114 58.61 -18.35 -1.90
C GLY A 114 57.96 -19.52 -1.14
N PRO A 115 56.64 -19.47 -0.88
CA PRO A 115 55.91 -20.59 -0.26
C PRO A 115 55.99 -21.86 -1.11
N SER A 116 55.98 -23.04 -0.47
CA SER A 116 55.82 -24.30 -1.19
C SER A 116 54.43 -24.37 -1.80
N VAL A 117 54.33 -24.63 -3.10
CA VAL A 117 53.05 -24.80 -3.80
C VAL A 117 52.84 -26.27 -4.12
N ILE A 118 51.64 -26.79 -3.86
CA ILE A 118 51.24 -28.15 -4.17
C ILE A 118 50.03 -28.07 -5.09
N VAL A 119 50.14 -28.59 -6.29
CA VAL A 119 49.02 -28.70 -7.23
C VAL A 119 48.46 -30.10 -7.11
N VAL A 120 47.19 -30.24 -6.76
CA VAL A 120 46.48 -31.52 -6.64
C VAL A 120 45.50 -31.63 -7.80
N GLU A 121 45.58 -32.71 -8.57
CA GLU A 121 44.69 -32.96 -9.71
C GLU A 121 43.85 -34.21 -9.45
N HIS A 122 42.54 -34.01 -9.36
CA HIS A 122 41.58 -35.10 -9.15
C HIS A 122 41.16 -35.70 -10.48
N ALA A 123 41.16 -37.04 -10.56
CA ALA A 123 40.78 -37.75 -11.79
C ALA A 123 39.28 -37.70 -12.08
N GLN A 124 38.46 -37.42 -11.07
CA GLN A 124 37.00 -37.31 -11.17
C GLN A 124 36.52 -36.01 -10.52
N PRO A 125 35.38 -35.46 -10.98
CA PRO A 125 34.75 -34.33 -10.31
C PRO A 125 34.50 -34.63 -8.83
N ILE A 126 34.86 -33.70 -7.94
CA ILE A 126 34.56 -33.77 -6.51
C ILE A 126 34.04 -32.43 -5.98
N SER A 127 33.41 -32.47 -4.79
CA SER A 127 32.91 -31.26 -4.15
C SER A 127 34.05 -30.37 -3.63
N LYS A 128 33.75 -29.09 -3.43
CA LYS A 128 34.69 -28.13 -2.83
C LYS A 128 35.13 -28.55 -1.41
N SER A 129 34.18 -29.00 -0.58
CA SER A 129 34.47 -29.52 0.76
C SER A 129 35.36 -30.76 0.73
N ASP A 130 35.09 -31.71 -0.17
CA ASP A 130 35.90 -32.93 -0.29
C ASP A 130 37.31 -32.61 -0.78
N SER A 131 37.44 -31.67 -1.71
CA SER A 131 38.72 -31.20 -2.21
C SER A 131 39.59 -30.62 -1.10
N ILE A 132 39.01 -29.76 -0.25
CA ILE A 132 39.69 -29.22 0.93
C ILE A 132 40.05 -30.34 1.91
N ASN A 133 39.12 -31.26 2.16
CA ASN A 133 39.34 -32.36 3.10
C ASN A 133 40.46 -33.29 2.63
N VAL A 134 40.52 -33.64 1.34
CA VAL A 134 41.57 -34.49 0.76
C VAL A 134 42.95 -33.87 0.91
N VAL A 135 43.09 -32.56 0.63
CA VAL A 135 44.36 -31.85 0.82
C VAL A 135 44.82 -31.93 2.28
N LEU A 136 43.89 -31.74 3.21
CA LEU A 136 44.18 -31.67 4.64
C LEU A 136 44.39 -33.06 5.27
N SER A 137 43.60 -34.07 4.91
CA SER A 137 43.72 -35.44 5.41
C SER A 137 44.90 -36.18 4.80
N GLY A 138 45.23 -35.89 3.53
CA GLY A 138 46.40 -36.43 2.85
C GLY A 138 47.73 -35.85 3.33
N GLY A 139 47.71 -34.99 4.37
CA GLY A 139 48.92 -34.43 4.98
C GLY A 139 49.70 -33.46 4.09
N LEU A 140 49.09 -32.95 3.02
CA LEU A 140 49.75 -32.05 2.06
C LEU A 140 50.00 -30.66 2.66
N LEU A 141 49.21 -30.25 3.65
CA LEU A 141 49.39 -29.03 4.43
C LEU A 141 49.37 -29.32 5.94
N SER A 142 50.36 -28.80 6.67
CA SER A 142 50.56 -29.02 8.11
C SER A 142 50.57 -27.74 8.95
N ALA A 143 49.93 -26.68 8.45
CA ALA A 143 49.83 -25.39 9.13
C ALA A 143 48.74 -25.36 10.22
N GLU A 144 48.94 -24.56 11.27
CA GLU A 144 47.99 -24.40 12.38
C GLU A 144 46.70 -23.69 11.94
N ARG A 145 46.80 -22.80 10.94
CA ARG A 145 45.69 -22.06 10.34
C ARG A 145 45.55 -22.41 8.87
N VAL A 146 44.32 -22.54 8.40
CA VAL A 146 44.00 -22.84 7.00
C VAL A 146 43.16 -21.71 6.42
N LEU A 147 43.68 -21.02 5.40
CA LEU A 147 42.98 -20.02 4.59
C LEU A 147 42.37 -20.71 3.36
N ILE A 148 41.06 -20.56 3.15
CA ILE A 148 40.36 -21.09 1.99
C ILE A 148 40.10 -19.97 0.98
N VAL A 149 40.50 -20.16 -0.30
CA VAL A 149 40.36 -19.14 -1.36
C VAL A 149 39.90 -19.76 -2.68
N ASP A 150 38.74 -19.39 -3.19
CA ASP A 150 38.23 -19.83 -4.50
C ASP A 150 39.14 -19.39 -5.64
N GLY A 151 39.25 -20.18 -6.71
CA GLY A 151 40.21 -19.93 -7.79
C GLY A 151 39.84 -18.80 -8.75
N ASP A 152 38.74 -18.08 -8.50
CA ASP A 152 38.40 -16.83 -9.17
C ASP A 152 38.49 -15.61 -8.23
N THR A 153 38.96 -15.80 -7.00
CA THR A 153 39.00 -14.74 -6.01
C THR A 153 40.36 -14.05 -6.00
N VAL A 154 40.33 -12.73 -6.17
CA VAL A 154 41.52 -11.88 -6.12
C VAL A 154 41.60 -11.23 -4.74
N LEU A 155 42.70 -11.46 -4.04
CA LEU A 155 42.97 -10.85 -2.74
C LEU A 155 43.69 -9.50 -2.92
N GLU A 156 43.34 -8.51 -2.10
CA GLU A 156 44.19 -7.31 -1.95
C GLU A 156 45.56 -7.68 -1.35
N GLU A 157 46.59 -6.88 -1.64
CA GLU A 157 48.00 -7.15 -1.30
C GLU A 157 48.25 -7.44 0.20
N HIS A 158 47.49 -6.78 1.08
CA HIS A 158 47.63 -6.91 2.52
C HIS A 158 46.59 -7.83 3.17
N PHE A 159 45.81 -8.59 2.40
CA PHE A 159 44.71 -9.40 2.91
C PHE A 159 45.14 -10.34 4.05
N LEU A 160 46.19 -11.13 3.82
CA LEU A 160 46.69 -12.09 4.81
C LEU A 160 47.26 -11.37 6.05
N ALA A 161 48.04 -10.30 5.86
CA ALA A 161 48.61 -9.53 6.96
C ALA A 161 47.52 -9.02 7.91
N ARG A 162 46.41 -8.49 7.35
CA ARG A 162 45.26 -8.01 8.12
C ARG A 162 44.53 -9.12 8.89
N LEU A 163 44.48 -10.35 8.35
CA LEU A 163 43.90 -11.48 9.09
C LEU A 163 44.80 -11.94 10.24
N ARG A 164 46.12 -12.00 10.01
CA ARG A 164 47.11 -12.42 11.02
C ARG A 164 47.10 -11.52 12.25
N ASP A 165 46.92 -10.22 12.07
CA ASP A 165 46.83 -9.24 13.18
C ASP A 165 45.68 -9.53 14.15
N ASP A 166 44.68 -10.32 13.75
CA ASP A 166 43.46 -10.55 14.51
C ASP A 166 43.23 -12.01 14.94
N PHE A 167 44.15 -12.95 14.63
CA PHE A 167 44.03 -14.37 15.02
C PHE A 167 43.79 -14.50 16.53
N TYR A 168 44.51 -13.69 17.28
CA TYR A 168 44.38 -13.58 18.72
C TYR A 168 44.02 -12.14 19.11
N ARG A 169 43.15 -12.00 20.12
CA ARG A 169 42.85 -10.69 20.72
C ARG A 169 42.96 -10.73 22.23
N LEU A 170 43.75 -9.82 22.79
CA LEU A 170 43.90 -9.70 24.22
C LEU A 170 42.77 -8.83 24.79
N ARG A 171 42.02 -9.37 25.75
CA ARG A 171 40.94 -8.66 26.44
C ARG A 171 41.20 -8.61 27.93
N ARG A 172 41.01 -7.43 28.50
CA ARG A 172 40.98 -7.21 29.94
C ARG A 172 39.58 -7.54 30.48
N VAL A 173 39.48 -8.44 31.46
CA VAL A 173 38.21 -8.88 32.06
C VAL A 173 38.26 -8.72 33.58
N GLY A 174 37.18 -8.21 34.18
CA GLY A 174 37.11 -7.94 35.60
C GLY A 174 37.82 -6.64 36.03
N HIS A 175 37.77 -6.33 37.32
CA HIS A 175 38.37 -5.14 37.93
C HIS A 175 39.00 -5.47 39.29
N GLY A 176 40.01 -4.71 39.70
CA GLY A 176 40.71 -4.87 40.99
C GLY A 176 41.30 -6.28 41.15
N ARG A 177 41.00 -6.94 42.28
CA ARG A 177 41.48 -8.29 42.59
C ARG A 177 40.93 -9.41 41.70
N LYS A 178 39.87 -9.15 40.92
CA LYS A 178 39.29 -10.10 39.94
C LYS A 178 39.77 -9.85 38.51
N LEU A 179 40.76 -8.97 38.35
CA LEU A 179 41.34 -8.67 37.04
C LEU A 179 42.04 -9.90 36.48
N ARG A 180 41.69 -10.26 35.25
CA ARG A 180 42.42 -11.24 34.44
C ARG A 180 42.49 -10.79 32.99
N TYR A 181 43.47 -11.30 32.28
CA TYR A 181 43.59 -11.14 30.84
C TYR A 181 43.15 -12.43 30.14
N VAL A 182 42.39 -12.27 29.07
CA VAL A 182 41.94 -13.38 28.23
C VAL A 182 42.50 -13.14 26.84
N LEU A 183 43.39 -14.03 26.40
CA LEU A 183 43.85 -14.10 25.02
C LEU A 183 42.85 -14.95 24.23
N GLU A 184 41.98 -14.28 23.47
CA GLU A 184 40.94 -14.94 22.69
C GLU A 184 41.53 -15.48 21.39
N ASP A 185 41.57 -16.80 21.26
CA ASP A 185 41.91 -17.50 20.02
C ASP A 185 40.64 -17.73 19.19
N TYR A 186 40.53 -17.01 18.06
CA TYR A 186 39.37 -17.10 17.17
C TYR A 186 39.41 -18.37 16.32
N ALA A 187 38.31 -19.13 16.32
CA ALA A 187 38.22 -20.35 15.53
C ALA A 187 38.14 -20.06 14.03
N ILE A 188 37.43 -18.98 13.67
CA ILE A 188 37.13 -18.62 12.28
C ILE A 188 37.24 -17.09 12.09
N GLN A 189 37.80 -16.68 10.97
CA GLN A 189 37.81 -15.29 10.52
C GLN A 189 37.54 -15.17 9.03
N SER A 190 37.01 -14.04 8.58
CA SER A 190 36.81 -13.77 7.14
C SER A 190 36.95 -12.28 6.85
N GLY A 191 37.41 -12.00 5.64
CA GLY A 191 37.53 -10.66 5.09
C GLY A 191 36.23 -10.11 4.48
N ALA A 192 36.28 -8.83 4.12
CA ALA A 192 35.27 -8.19 3.30
C ALA A 192 35.38 -8.64 1.84
N VAL A 193 34.23 -8.77 1.17
CA VAL A 193 34.13 -9.11 -0.25
C VAL A 193 33.61 -7.91 -1.01
N MET A 194 34.03 -7.75 -2.25
CA MET A 194 33.45 -6.85 -3.23
C MET A 194 33.28 -7.57 -4.58
N SER A 195 32.40 -7.04 -5.43
CA SER A 195 32.25 -7.56 -6.79
C SER A 195 33.43 -7.11 -7.66
N ALA A 196 33.98 -8.02 -8.47
CA ALA A 196 34.92 -7.67 -9.52
C ALA A 196 34.21 -6.93 -10.68
N ASP A 197 34.92 -6.04 -11.38
CA ASP A 197 34.36 -5.34 -12.56
C ASP A 197 34.25 -6.32 -13.74
N PRO A 198 33.05 -6.61 -14.27
CA PRO A 198 32.88 -7.55 -15.38
C PRO A 198 33.47 -7.07 -16.72
N GLY A 199 33.92 -5.80 -16.80
CA GLY A 199 34.52 -5.19 -17.98
C GLY A 199 33.52 -4.51 -18.92
N ARG A 200 34.03 -3.93 -20.01
CA ARG A 200 33.21 -3.20 -21.00
C ARG A 200 32.33 -4.16 -21.81
N GLY A 201 31.18 -3.66 -22.27
CA GLY A 201 30.28 -4.40 -23.18
C GLY A 201 29.34 -5.43 -22.52
N LYS A 202 29.32 -5.55 -21.18
CA LYS A 202 28.47 -6.52 -20.46
C LYS A 202 27.45 -5.84 -19.52
N PRO A 203 26.37 -5.25 -20.05
CA PRO A 203 25.44 -4.43 -19.25
C PRO A 203 24.74 -5.22 -18.14
N VAL A 204 24.29 -6.45 -18.41
CA VAL A 204 23.61 -7.31 -17.42
C VAL A 204 24.57 -7.72 -16.29
N ALA A 205 25.78 -8.17 -16.64
CA ALA A 205 26.80 -8.51 -15.65
C ALA A 205 27.15 -7.30 -14.77
N ARG A 206 27.26 -6.11 -15.36
CA ARG A 206 27.53 -4.86 -14.63
C ARG A 206 26.38 -4.49 -13.69
N PHE A 207 25.14 -4.70 -14.12
CA PHE A 207 23.95 -4.48 -13.29
C PHE A 207 23.96 -5.41 -12.07
N ILE A 208 24.23 -6.71 -12.28
CA ILE A 208 24.36 -7.70 -11.20
C ILE A 208 25.52 -7.32 -10.27
N SER A 209 26.72 -7.09 -10.81
CA SER A 209 27.92 -6.70 -10.04
C SER A 209 27.68 -5.48 -9.13
N ARG A 210 26.96 -4.46 -9.61
CA ARG A 210 26.57 -3.29 -8.81
C ARG A 210 25.60 -3.67 -7.68
N ALA A 211 24.55 -4.45 -7.97
CA ALA A 211 23.65 -4.94 -6.93
C ALA A 211 24.39 -5.75 -5.85
N ARG A 212 25.27 -6.67 -6.28
CA ARG A 212 26.12 -7.49 -5.41
C ARG A 212 27.08 -6.65 -4.57
N SER A 213 27.64 -5.59 -5.13
CA SER A 213 28.49 -4.64 -4.40
C SER A 213 27.74 -3.96 -3.24
N ALA A 214 26.50 -3.53 -3.45
CA ALA A 214 25.67 -3.00 -2.36
C ALA A 214 25.34 -4.09 -1.32
N GLU A 215 25.02 -5.31 -1.74
CA GLU A 215 24.80 -6.44 -0.84
C GLU A 215 26.03 -6.75 0.01
N TYR A 216 27.23 -6.77 -0.58
CA TYR A 216 28.47 -7.02 0.15
C TYR A 216 28.82 -5.87 1.11
N ALA A 217 28.57 -4.62 0.71
CA ALA A 217 28.72 -3.46 1.58
C ALA A 217 27.80 -3.57 2.81
N ILE A 218 26.52 -3.88 2.62
CA ILE A 218 25.58 -4.14 3.72
C ILE A 218 26.09 -5.30 4.57
N ALA A 219 26.52 -6.40 3.95
CA ALA A 219 27.04 -7.56 4.66
C ALA A 219 28.26 -7.22 5.53
N ALA A 220 29.13 -6.28 5.12
CA ALA A 220 30.26 -5.85 5.94
C ALA A 220 29.82 -5.18 7.25
N VAL A 221 28.74 -4.39 7.22
CA VAL A 221 28.13 -3.81 8.43
C VAL A 221 27.56 -4.92 9.32
N LEU A 222 26.73 -5.79 8.74
CA LEU A 222 26.04 -6.84 9.48
C LEU A 222 27.02 -7.84 10.11
N ARG A 223 28.02 -8.30 9.36
CA ARG A 223 29.05 -9.23 9.83
C ARG A 223 29.91 -8.65 10.95
N THR A 224 30.16 -7.35 10.92
CA THR A 224 30.82 -6.68 12.03
C THR A 224 29.97 -6.79 13.30
N GLY A 225 28.69 -6.44 13.24
CA GLY A 225 27.83 -6.50 14.44
C GLY A 225 27.53 -7.90 14.93
N GLN A 226 27.49 -8.87 14.01
CA GLN A 226 27.40 -10.30 14.30
C GLN A 226 28.59 -10.81 15.10
N THR A 227 29.78 -10.37 14.74
CA THR A 227 31.02 -10.77 15.44
C THR A 227 31.32 -9.90 16.66
N ALA A 228 30.62 -8.77 16.84
CA ALA A 228 30.68 -7.97 18.04
C ALA A 228 30.20 -8.77 19.26
N ARG A 229 30.89 -8.64 20.39
CA ARG A 229 30.54 -9.29 21.65
C ARG A 229 30.04 -8.24 22.63
N LEU A 230 28.83 -8.43 23.14
CA LEU A 230 28.14 -7.50 24.03
C LEU A 230 27.89 -8.19 25.37
N GLY A 231 28.66 -7.78 26.38
CA GLY A 231 28.62 -8.39 27.72
C GLY A 231 29.14 -9.83 27.76
N GLU A 232 28.73 -10.58 28.78
CA GLU A 232 29.18 -11.96 29.04
C GLU A 232 28.07 -13.02 28.86
N GLY A 233 26.89 -12.62 28.38
CA GLY A 233 25.73 -13.51 28.23
C GLY A 233 25.92 -14.62 27.19
N ALA A 234 25.15 -15.71 27.32
CA ALA A 234 25.29 -16.91 26.46
C ALA A 234 24.97 -16.68 24.96
N VAL A 235 24.15 -15.66 24.65
CA VAL A 235 23.78 -15.28 23.27
C VAL A 235 24.66 -14.13 22.79
N PHE A 236 24.69 -13.02 23.53
CA PHE A 236 25.30 -11.76 23.11
C PHE A 236 26.78 -11.60 23.48
N GLY A 237 27.28 -12.36 24.47
CA GLY A 237 28.68 -12.39 24.86
C GLY A 237 29.58 -13.25 23.96
N ARG A 238 29.02 -13.83 22.90
CA ARG A 238 29.71 -14.64 21.87
C ARG A 238 29.41 -14.08 20.48
N SER A 239 30.17 -14.52 19.48
CA SER A 239 29.83 -14.22 18.08
C SER A 239 28.47 -14.85 17.74
N ARG A 240 27.63 -14.06 17.08
CA ARG A 240 26.24 -14.36 16.70
C ARG A 240 26.11 -14.33 15.20
N LEU A 241 25.34 -15.23 14.61
CA LEU A 241 24.94 -15.23 13.19
C LEU A 241 26.07 -14.89 12.21
N TYR A 242 27.30 -15.29 12.49
CA TYR A 242 28.40 -15.08 11.58
C TYR A 242 28.49 -16.29 10.67
N THR A 243 28.19 -16.11 9.39
CA THR A 243 28.48 -17.08 8.33
C THR A 243 29.65 -16.55 7.52
N VAL A 244 30.75 -17.32 7.44
CA VAL A 244 31.86 -16.96 6.54
C VAL A 244 31.35 -16.79 5.13
N VAL A 245 32.05 -15.97 4.35
CA VAL A 245 31.91 -16.09 2.90
C VAL A 245 32.60 -17.39 2.54
N GLY A 246 32.06 -18.19 1.62
CA GLY A 246 32.70 -19.44 1.20
C GLY A 246 34.13 -19.31 0.67
N CYS A 247 34.69 -18.10 0.59
CA CYS A 247 36.05 -17.79 0.18
C CYS A 247 36.65 -16.71 1.12
N GLY A 248 37.99 -16.64 1.20
CA GLY A 248 38.74 -15.65 1.95
C GLY A 248 38.43 -15.69 3.45
N PHE A 249 38.40 -16.91 3.99
CA PHE A 249 38.24 -17.15 5.41
C PHE A 249 39.33 -18.07 5.93
N VAL A 250 39.79 -17.78 7.16
CA VAL A 250 40.75 -18.61 7.89
C VAL A 250 40.02 -19.38 8.98
N ALA A 251 40.37 -20.65 9.16
CA ALA A 251 39.96 -21.45 10.31
C ALA A 251 41.15 -22.16 10.94
N ARG A 252 41.06 -22.51 12.24
CA ARG A 252 42.05 -23.41 12.87
C ARG A 252 42.01 -24.78 12.20
N ARG A 253 43.18 -25.43 12.05
CA ARG A 253 43.30 -26.75 11.41
C ARG A 253 42.44 -27.82 12.09
N GLU A 254 42.30 -27.76 13.41
CA GLU A 254 41.44 -28.64 14.23
C GLU A 254 39.93 -28.48 13.95
N CYS A 255 39.52 -27.40 13.27
CA CYS A 255 38.11 -27.17 12.94
C CYS A 255 37.62 -28.07 11.79
N PHE A 256 38.52 -28.56 10.95
CA PHE A 256 38.23 -29.48 9.85
C PHE A 256 38.02 -30.91 10.37
N PRO A 257 37.26 -31.77 9.64
CA PRO A 257 36.84 -31.63 8.24
C PRO A 257 35.68 -30.67 8.01
N MET A 258 35.57 -30.19 6.78
CA MET A 258 34.47 -29.37 6.29
C MET A 258 33.29 -30.27 5.88
N PRO A 259 32.06 -30.03 6.37
CA PRO A 259 30.88 -30.83 6.00
C PRO A 259 30.60 -30.78 4.49
N ALA A 260 30.16 -31.90 3.92
CA ALA A 260 29.86 -32.03 2.48
C ALA A 260 28.39 -32.38 2.19
N ASP A 261 27.51 -32.30 3.19
CA ASP A 261 26.11 -32.76 3.11
C ASP A 261 25.09 -31.63 2.88
N THR A 262 25.54 -30.39 2.63
CA THR A 262 24.65 -29.27 2.24
C THR A 262 25.22 -28.51 1.03
N LEU A 263 24.39 -27.79 0.29
CA LEU A 263 24.86 -26.97 -0.85
C LEU A 263 25.57 -25.66 -0.45
N THR A 264 25.59 -25.37 0.85
CA THR A 264 26.32 -24.25 1.47
C THR A 264 27.17 -24.81 2.60
N GLU A 265 28.16 -25.59 2.19
CA GLU A 265 29.13 -26.29 3.04
C GLU A 265 29.89 -25.34 3.98
N ASP A 266 30.17 -24.12 3.53
CA ASP A 266 30.79 -23.03 4.26
C ASP A 266 29.92 -22.55 5.44
N HIS A 267 28.62 -22.45 5.21
CA HIS A 267 27.65 -22.10 6.22
C HIS A 267 27.50 -23.21 7.27
N ASP A 268 27.42 -24.47 6.82
CA ASP A 268 27.31 -25.60 7.72
C ASP A 268 28.58 -25.78 8.58
N PHE A 269 29.76 -25.59 7.98
CA PHE A 269 31.03 -25.55 8.68
C PHE A 269 31.04 -24.50 9.77
N THR A 270 30.64 -23.27 9.44
CA THR A 270 30.66 -22.16 10.39
C THR A 270 29.72 -22.40 11.57
N LEU A 271 28.51 -22.89 11.32
CA LEU A 271 27.55 -23.23 12.38
C LEU A 271 28.07 -24.36 13.26
N SER A 272 28.73 -25.37 12.67
CA SER A 272 29.30 -26.50 13.40
C SER A 272 30.46 -26.08 14.30
N VAL A 273 31.37 -25.25 13.80
CA VAL A 273 32.50 -24.73 14.57
C VAL A 273 32.02 -23.82 15.70
N GLN A 274 31.08 -22.90 15.43
CA GLN A 274 30.55 -22.01 16.47
C GLN A 274 29.75 -22.75 17.57
N ASN A 275 29.28 -23.96 17.27
CA ASN A 275 28.60 -24.82 18.25
C ASN A 275 29.56 -25.57 19.19
N ARG A 276 30.87 -25.57 18.90
CA ARG A 276 31.88 -26.29 19.71
C ARG A 276 32.02 -25.73 21.13
N ALA A 277 32.59 -26.55 22.00
CA ALA A 277 32.95 -26.13 23.35
C ALA A 277 33.98 -25.00 23.35
N VAL A 278 33.95 -24.22 24.44
CA VAL A 278 34.96 -23.20 24.70
C VAL A 278 35.79 -23.73 25.86
N THR A 279 37.10 -23.77 25.70
CA THR A 279 38.04 -24.18 26.73
C THR A 279 38.94 -23.00 27.09
N ASP A 280 39.17 -22.83 28.39
CA ASP A 280 40.10 -21.83 28.92
C ASP A 280 41.32 -22.59 29.47
N GLU A 281 42.50 -22.27 28.95
CA GLU A 281 43.78 -22.83 29.38
C GLU A 281 44.60 -21.74 30.09
N HIS A 282 45.16 -22.05 31.26
CA HIS A 282 46.00 -21.11 31.99
C HIS A 282 47.41 -21.16 31.41
N VAL A 283 47.96 -20.00 31.07
CA VAL A 283 49.28 -19.88 30.44
C VAL A 283 50.05 -18.71 31.01
N GLY A 284 51.38 -18.85 31.08
CA GLY A 284 52.26 -17.76 31.54
C GLY A 284 52.51 -16.75 30.42
N ALA A 285 52.47 -15.45 30.73
CA ALA A 285 52.87 -14.41 29.77
C ALA A 285 54.31 -14.60 29.23
N PRO A 286 55.32 -14.94 30.06
CA PRO A 286 56.68 -15.20 29.58
C PRO A 286 56.77 -16.38 28.61
N GLU A 287 55.92 -17.41 28.79
CA GLU A 287 55.86 -18.57 27.91
C GLU A 287 55.36 -18.19 26.52
N LEU A 288 54.33 -17.33 26.45
CA LEU A 288 53.82 -16.82 25.18
C LEU A 288 54.80 -15.85 24.51
N ASP A 289 55.50 -15.02 25.29
CA ASP A 289 56.54 -14.15 24.76
C ASP A 289 57.69 -14.95 24.15
N ALA A 290 58.11 -16.05 24.79
CA ALA A 290 59.11 -16.99 24.28
C ALA A 290 58.62 -17.74 23.02
N LYS A 291 57.32 -18.03 22.94
CA LYS A 291 56.67 -18.57 21.72
C LYS A 291 56.56 -17.53 20.60
N GLY A 292 56.85 -16.25 20.86
CA GLY A 292 56.82 -15.20 19.84
C GLY A 292 55.49 -14.45 19.70
N PHE A 293 54.60 -14.54 20.70
CA PHE A 293 53.40 -13.71 20.73
C PHE A 293 53.76 -12.25 21.04
N ARG A 294 53.14 -11.30 20.33
CA ARG A 294 53.36 -9.86 20.53
C ARG A 294 52.05 -9.10 20.48
N VAL A 295 51.80 -8.23 21.46
CA VAL A 295 50.61 -7.35 21.47
C VAL A 295 50.89 -6.12 20.63
N VAL A 296 49.94 -5.72 19.81
CA VAL A 296 50.07 -4.49 19.00
C VAL A 296 49.36 -3.35 19.73
N VAL A 297 50.11 -2.32 20.14
CA VAL A 297 49.62 -1.11 20.82
C VAL A 297 50.04 0.11 20.02
N ASP A 298 49.08 0.91 19.56
CA ASP A 298 49.32 2.09 18.71
C ASP A 298 50.17 1.82 17.45
N GLY A 299 50.17 0.59 16.97
CA GLY A 299 50.93 0.14 15.80
C GLY A 299 52.30 -0.45 16.13
N GLU A 300 52.75 -0.37 17.38
CA GLU A 300 54.01 -0.92 17.86
C GLU A 300 53.80 -2.31 18.49
N GLU A 301 54.76 -3.21 18.29
CA GLU A 301 54.76 -4.54 18.92
C GLU A 301 55.38 -4.49 20.32
N VAL A 302 54.66 -5.02 21.30
CA VAL A 302 55.04 -5.05 22.71
C VAL A 302 54.90 -6.48 23.25
N GLU A 303 55.81 -6.87 24.14
CA GLU A 303 55.73 -8.15 24.87
C GLU A 303 54.45 -8.22 25.73
N LEU A 304 53.80 -9.40 25.76
CA LEU A 304 52.61 -9.65 26.57
C LEU A 304 52.91 -9.42 28.05
N GLY A 305 54.05 -9.93 28.54
CA GLY A 305 54.43 -9.83 29.95
C GLY A 305 54.52 -8.38 30.43
N ARG A 306 55.00 -7.47 29.58
CA ARG A 306 55.08 -6.03 29.90
C ARG A 306 53.71 -5.38 30.09
N LEU A 307 52.68 -5.89 29.39
CA LEU A 307 51.33 -5.34 29.44
C LEU A 307 50.45 -5.99 30.52
N VAL A 308 50.60 -7.31 30.70
CA VAL A 308 49.77 -8.11 31.61
C VAL A 308 50.32 -8.07 33.05
N GLY A 309 51.64 -7.96 33.22
CA GLY A 309 52.31 -8.06 34.52
C GLY A 309 52.02 -9.41 35.19
N ASP A 310 51.77 -9.37 36.50
CA ASP A 310 51.46 -10.57 37.30
C ASP A 310 49.97 -10.99 37.25
N ALA A 311 49.15 -10.30 36.44
CA ALA A 311 47.74 -10.64 36.35
C ALA A 311 47.53 -12.02 35.69
N PRO A 312 46.55 -12.83 36.15
CA PRO A 312 46.26 -14.11 35.53
C PRO A 312 45.95 -13.97 34.04
N LEU A 313 46.61 -14.77 33.21
CA LEU A 313 46.40 -14.86 31.77
C LEU A 313 45.84 -16.23 31.40
N VAL A 314 44.78 -16.23 30.60
CA VAL A 314 44.21 -17.46 30.03
C VAL A 314 44.13 -17.35 28.52
N ILE A 315 44.50 -18.40 27.81
CA ILE A 315 44.12 -18.57 26.42
C ILE A 315 42.74 -19.19 26.39
N ARG A 316 41.83 -18.52 25.68
CA ARG A 316 40.51 -19.06 25.41
C ARG A 316 40.50 -19.62 24.00
N HIS A 317 40.53 -20.95 23.89
CA HIS A 317 40.23 -21.65 22.65
C HIS A 317 38.72 -21.61 22.42
N GLY A 318 38.28 -20.48 21.86
CA GLY A 318 36.88 -20.17 21.68
C GLY A 318 36.30 -20.79 20.40
N SER A 319 34.97 -20.93 20.38
CA SER A 319 34.20 -21.16 19.15
C SER A 319 33.80 -19.86 18.44
N ASN A 320 34.37 -18.73 18.87
CA ASN A 320 34.03 -17.41 18.36
C ASN A 320 34.60 -17.19 16.96
N ALA A 321 33.95 -16.28 16.23
CA ALA A 321 34.36 -15.86 14.91
C ALA A 321 34.50 -14.34 14.80
N ARG A 322 35.31 -13.86 13.86
CA ARG A 322 35.63 -12.43 13.68
C ARG A 322 35.57 -12.01 12.21
N PHE A 323 35.05 -10.81 11.95
CA PHE A 323 35.00 -10.22 10.61
C PHE A 323 36.01 -9.08 10.50
N ILE A 324 36.91 -9.16 9.52
CA ILE A 324 38.00 -8.20 9.34
C ILE A 324 37.72 -7.34 8.11
N THR A 325 37.16 -6.14 8.33
CA THR A 325 36.74 -5.26 7.22
C THR A 325 37.92 -4.78 6.34
N SER A 326 39.13 -4.72 6.88
CA SER A 326 40.34 -4.31 6.15
C SER A 326 40.94 -5.41 5.27
N ALA A 327 40.60 -6.68 5.51
CA ALA A 327 41.00 -7.78 4.64
C ALA A 327 40.01 -7.86 3.48
N LEU A 328 40.31 -7.19 2.35
CA LEU A 328 39.40 -7.07 1.21
C LEU A 328 39.76 -8.04 0.08
N MET A 329 38.75 -8.65 -0.53
CA MET A 329 38.88 -9.50 -1.70
C MET A 329 37.81 -9.17 -2.75
N TYR A 330 38.04 -9.56 -4.00
CA TYR A 330 37.12 -9.41 -5.11
C TYR A 330 36.79 -10.76 -5.72
N THR A 331 35.52 -10.97 -6.03
CA THR A 331 35.02 -12.23 -6.61
C THR A 331 34.20 -11.95 -7.86
N ASP A 332 34.24 -12.85 -8.84
CA ASP A 332 33.39 -12.75 -10.01
C ASP A 332 31.94 -13.13 -9.68
N ASP A 333 31.01 -12.25 -10.03
CA ASP A 333 29.57 -12.52 -9.98
C ASP A 333 29.05 -13.07 -11.32
N PRO A 334 27.93 -13.83 -11.32
CA PRO A 334 27.42 -14.44 -12.55
C PRO A 334 27.13 -13.42 -13.65
N PRO A 335 27.52 -13.69 -14.92
CA PRO A 335 27.38 -12.73 -16.01
C PRO A 335 25.94 -12.60 -16.54
N SER A 336 25.01 -13.44 -16.06
CA SER A 336 23.63 -13.54 -16.55
C SER A 336 22.63 -13.68 -15.40
N LEU A 337 21.40 -13.21 -15.62
CA LEU A 337 20.31 -13.31 -14.64
C LEU A 337 20.00 -14.76 -14.23
N PRO A 338 19.91 -15.76 -15.15
CA PRO A 338 19.70 -17.15 -14.75
C PRO A 338 20.83 -17.70 -13.87
N GLY A 339 22.08 -17.27 -14.12
CA GLY A 339 23.22 -17.61 -13.28
C GLY A 339 23.12 -17.02 -11.89
N TYR A 340 22.75 -15.73 -11.79
CA TYR A 340 22.48 -15.04 -10.52
C TYR A 340 21.38 -15.71 -9.71
N LEU A 341 20.22 -16.01 -10.34
CA LEU A 341 19.10 -16.67 -9.66
C LEU A 341 19.52 -18.04 -9.10
N ARG A 342 20.23 -18.85 -9.90
CA ARG A 342 20.72 -20.16 -9.47
C ARG A 342 21.73 -20.07 -8.32
N GLN A 343 22.60 -19.06 -8.33
CA GLN A 343 23.53 -18.84 -7.23
C GLN A 343 22.76 -18.52 -5.92
N ILE A 344 21.76 -17.64 -5.98
CA ILE A 344 20.97 -17.26 -4.81
C ILE A 344 20.06 -18.39 -4.33
N GLU A 345 19.42 -19.14 -5.23
CA GLU A 345 18.62 -20.32 -4.84
C GLU A 345 19.48 -21.35 -4.14
N ARG A 346 20.71 -21.58 -4.60
CA ARG A 346 21.66 -22.47 -3.92
C ARG A 346 21.89 -22.00 -2.49
N TRP A 347 22.11 -20.70 -2.27
CA TRP A 347 22.33 -20.13 -0.95
C TRP A 347 21.10 -20.19 -0.05
N ASN A 348 19.93 -19.84 -0.59
CA ASN A 348 18.66 -19.90 0.14
C ASN A 348 18.29 -21.34 0.49
N GLY A 349 18.38 -22.25 -0.48
CA GLY A 349 18.13 -23.67 -0.29
C GLY A 349 19.11 -24.33 0.69
N GLY A 350 20.41 -24.01 0.62
CA GLY A 350 21.40 -24.48 1.58
C GLY A 350 21.20 -23.91 2.99
N GLY A 351 20.73 -22.66 3.10
CA GLY A 351 20.26 -22.09 4.37
C GLY A 351 19.07 -22.87 4.96
N ILE A 352 18.10 -23.26 4.13
CA ILE A 352 16.97 -24.09 4.53
C ILE A 352 17.43 -25.49 4.96
N GLU A 353 18.33 -26.13 4.21
CA GLU A 353 18.94 -27.42 4.58
C GLU A 353 19.60 -27.37 5.95
N ASN A 354 20.39 -26.32 6.20
CA ASN A 354 21.06 -26.09 7.49
C ASN A 354 20.06 -25.92 8.64
N GLY A 355 18.94 -25.23 8.40
CA GLY A 355 17.83 -25.11 9.32
C GLY A 355 17.16 -26.44 9.61
N LEU A 356 16.78 -27.18 8.56
CA LEU A 356 16.09 -28.45 8.67
C LEU A 356 16.92 -29.49 9.43
N LYS A 357 18.22 -29.58 9.11
CA LYS A 357 19.20 -30.44 9.78
C LYS A 357 19.16 -30.23 11.29
N ARG A 358 19.11 -28.97 11.75
CA ARG A 358 19.30 -28.57 13.15
C ARG A 358 18.02 -28.40 13.97
N LEU A 359 16.92 -27.93 13.37
CA LEU A 359 15.67 -27.62 14.08
C LEU A 359 14.80 -28.84 14.32
N PHE A 360 14.74 -29.76 13.35
CA PHE A 360 13.76 -30.85 13.35
C PHE A 360 14.31 -32.18 13.89
N ARG A 361 15.61 -32.25 14.19
CA ARG A 361 16.23 -33.39 14.89
C ARG A 361 16.36 -33.06 16.38
N ARG A 362 15.45 -33.59 17.21
CA ARG A 362 15.33 -33.24 18.65
C ARG A 362 16.64 -33.37 19.44
N ALA A 363 17.45 -34.39 19.17
CA ALA A 363 18.77 -34.54 19.78
C ALA A 363 19.70 -33.37 19.40
N GLN A 364 19.84 -33.10 18.10
CA GLN A 364 20.68 -32.02 17.60
C GLN A 364 20.23 -30.65 18.11
N TRP A 365 18.92 -30.37 18.17
CA TRP A 365 18.41 -29.11 18.74
C TRP A 365 18.83 -28.90 20.20
N ARG A 366 18.76 -29.95 21.03
CA ARG A 366 19.17 -29.91 22.45
C ARG A 366 20.66 -29.67 22.65
N ASP A 367 21.48 -30.02 21.67
CA ASP A 367 22.94 -29.85 21.72
C ASP A 367 23.41 -28.50 21.14
N LEU A 368 22.52 -27.71 20.54
CA LEU A 368 22.86 -26.39 20.05
C LEU A 368 23.07 -25.37 21.18
N ARG A 369 24.16 -24.61 21.09
CA ARG A 369 24.44 -23.46 21.95
C ARG A 369 23.46 -22.32 21.68
N ALA A 370 23.22 -21.50 22.69
CA ALA A 370 22.21 -20.44 22.64
C ALA A 370 22.41 -19.45 21.48
N ASN A 371 23.66 -19.05 21.20
CA ASN A 371 24.00 -18.19 20.06
C ASN A 371 23.69 -18.84 18.70
N VAL A 372 23.93 -20.14 18.55
CA VAL A 372 23.62 -20.90 17.32
C VAL A 372 22.12 -21.12 17.16
N ARG A 373 21.40 -21.45 18.25
CA ARG A 373 19.93 -21.55 18.25
C ARG A 373 19.27 -20.24 17.83
N PHE A 374 19.66 -19.14 18.48
CA PHE A 374 19.19 -17.81 18.14
C PHE A 374 19.43 -17.51 16.66
N THR A 375 20.63 -17.85 16.17
CA THR A 375 21.03 -17.60 14.79
C THR A 375 20.11 -18.28 13.78
N VAL A 376 19.90 -19.59 13.94
CA VAL A 376 19.07 -20.39 13.04
C VAL A 376 17.60 -19.95 13.11
N LEU A 377 17.07 -19.71 14.32
CA LEU A 377 15.68 -19.28 14.50
C LEU A 377 15.42 -17.90 13.91
N ALA A 378 16.30 -16.92 14.19
CA ALA A 378 16.16 -15.56 13.69
C ALA A 378 16.13 -15.53 12.16
N ALA A 379 17.06 -16.23 11.51
CA ALA A 379 17.11 -16.30 10.05
C ALA A 379 15.82 -16.90 9.45
N HIS A 380 15.31 -18.01 9.99
CA HIS A 380 14.09 -18.62 9.45
C HIS A 380 12.83 -17.84 9.79
N PHE A 381 12.73 -17.28 10.98
CA PHE A 381 11.61 -16.42 11.37
C PHE A 381 11.49 -15.23 10.42
N GLU A 382 12.59 -14.50 10.17
CA GLU A 382 12.54 -13.33 9.29
C GLU A 382 12.26 -13.71 7.84
N ASN A 383 12.81 -14.84 7.35
CA ASN A 383 12.50 -15.35 6.02
C ASN A 383 11.01 -15.65 5.83
N LEU A 384 10.40 -16.34 6.80
CA LEU A 384 8.98 -16.68 6.79
C LEU A 384 8.08 -15.46 6.98
N PHE A 385 8.49 -14.53 7.84
CA PHE A 385 7.79 -13.27 8.07
C PHE A 385 7.77 -12.41 6.79
N GLY A 386 8.90 -12.29 6.09
CA GLY A 386 8.98 -11.59 4.80
C GLY A 386 8.06 -12.19 3.74
N LEU A 387 8.00 -13.53 3.66
CA LEU A 387 7.05 -14.23 2.77
C LEU A 387 5.60 -13.99 3.17
N ALA A 388 5.26 -14.07 4.46
CA ALA A 388 3.90 -13.83 4.94
C ALA A 388 3.46 -12.39 4.63
N LEU A 389 4.35 -11.41 4.77
CA LEU A 389 4.05 -10.04 4.42
C LEU A 389 3.75 -9.89 2.92
N LEU A 390 4.60 -10.48 2.07
CA LEU A 390 4.50 -10.37 0.61
C LEU A 390 3.31 -11.18 0.02
N LEU A 391 3.01 -12.35 0.56
CA LEU A 391 2.00 -13.27 0.02
C LEU A 391 0.64 -13.17 0.69
N LEU A 392 0.56 -12.64 1.91
CA LEU A 392 -0.69 -12.57 2.67
C LEU A 392 -1.06 -11.13 3.01
N MET A 393 -0.23 -10.42 3.78
CA MET A 393 -0.63 -9.13 4.35
C MET A 393 -0.81 -8.03 3.28
N LEU A 394 0.13 -7.93 2.34
CA LEU A 394 0.06 -6.91 1.28
C LEU A 394 -1.12 -7.15 0.32
N PRO A 395 -1.36 -8.38 -0.18
CA PRO A 395 -2.54 -8.66 -1.00
C PRO A 395 -3.86 -8.47 -0.26
N VAL A 396 -3.95 -8.84 1.04
CA VAL A 396 -5.14 -8.55 1.87
C VAL A 396 -5.37 -7.05 1.97
N ALA A 397 -4.35 -6.27 2.35
CA ALA A 397 -4.49 -4.82 2.49
C ALA A 397 -4.89 -4.15 1.16
N ALA A 398 -4.32 -4.59 0.03
CA ALA A 398 -4.69 -4.11 -1.29
C ALA A 398 -6.12 -4.50 -1.67
N GLY A 399 -6.54 -5.73 -1.39
CA GLY A 399 -7.92 -6.21 -1.65
C GLY A 399 -8.95 -5.46 -0.82
N LEU A 400 -8.66 -5.22 0.47
CA LEU A 400 -9.49 -4.41 1.36
C LEU A 400 -9.60 -2.97 0.85
N ASN A 401 -8.49 -2.31 0.49
CA ASN A 401 -8.52 -0.95 -0.04
C ASN A 401 -9.26 -0.85 -1.40
N TYR A 402 -9.15 -1.89 -2.22
CA TYR A 402 -9.86 -1.96 -3.50
C TYR A 402 -11.37 -2.04 -3.30
N ALA A 403 -11.84 -2.87 -2.37
CA ALA A 403 -13.26 -3.08 -2.10
C ALA A 403 -13.89 -1.99 -1.22
N LEU A 404 -13.13 -1.47 -0.26
CA LEU A 404 -13.56 -0.47 0.71
C LEU A 404 -12.60 0.73 0.69
N PRO A 405 -12.58 1.52 -0.40
CA PRO A 405 -11.74 2.71 -0.46
C PRO A 405 -12.06 3.68 0.69
N GLY A 406 -11.03 4.33 1.24
CA GLY A 406 -11.16 5.24 2.40
C GLY A 406 -11.32 4.55 3.75
N HIS A 407 -11.47 3.21 3.80
CA HIS A 407 -11.57 2.46 5.05
C HIS A 407 -10.23 1.84 5.47
N GLY A 408 -9.55 2.49 6.41
CA GLY A 408 -8.67 1.84 7.39
C GLY A 408 -7.44 1.07 6.90
N THR A 409 -7.10 1.06 5.60
CA THR A 409 -5.85 0.48 5.10
C THR A 409 -5.06 1.53 4.35
N PRO A 410 -4.03 2.14 4.96
CA PRO A 410 -3.27 3.14 4.26
C PRO A 410 -2.38 2.39 3.27
N LEU A 411 -2.78 2.30 2.00
CA LEU A 411 -1.84 2.12 0.90
C LEU A 411 -0.67 3.10 1.05
N LYS A 412 -0.92 4.28 1.63
CA LYS A 412 0.09 5.22 2.12
C LYS A 412 1.10 4.59 3.10
N ALA A 413 0.68 3.75 4.05
CA ALA A 413 1.57 3.07 4.99
C ALA A 413 2.40 1.97 4.30
N LEU A 414 1.84 1.27 3.31
CA LEU A 414 2.61 0.35 2.47
C LEU A 414 3.64 1.11 1.62
N GLY A 415 3.27 2.25 1.03
CA GLY A 415 4.18 3.14 0.31
C GLY A 415 5.27 3.73 1.22
N LEU A 416 4.89 4.22 2.41
CA LEU A 416 5.82 4.71 3.43
C LEU A 416 6.78 3.62 3.89
N TRP A 417 6.30 2.39 4.05
CA TRP A 417 7.12 1.26 4.44
C TRP A 417 8.09 0.83 3.33
N ALA A 418 7.65 0.78 2.08
CA ALA A 418 8.55 0.55 0.94
C ALA A 418 9.61 1.66 0.82
N GLY A 419 9.20 2.92 1.05
CA GLY A 419 10.12 4.06 1.14
C GLY A 419 11.11 3.94 2.30
N PHE A 420 10.65 3.53 3.47
CA PHE A 420 11.50 3.29 4.65
C PHE A 420 12.52 2.19 4.39
N ASP A 421 12.11 1.08 3.78
CA ASP A 421 13.03 -0.01 3.44
C ASP A 421 14.07 0.39 2.39
N LEU A 422 13.68 1.18 1.38
CA LEU A 422 14.62 1.76 0.41
C LEU A 422 15.61 2.71 1.09
N ALA A 423 15.13 3.58 2.00
CA ALA A 423 15.96 4.47 2.79
C ALA A 423 16.93 3.69 3.69
N ALA A 424 16.45 2.64 4.37
CA ALA A 424 17.29 1.75 5.18
C ALA A 424 18.37 1.06 4.34
N THR A 425 18.01 0.60 3.13
CA THR A 425 18.96 0.01 2.17
C THR A 425 20.05 1.00 1.80
N LEU A 426 19.68 2.25 1.47
CA LEU A 426 20.62 3.31 1.13
C LEU A 426 21.56 3.62 2.30
N VAL A 427 21.02 3.75 3.51
CA VAL A 427 21.81 4.03 4.73
C VAL A 427 22.79 2.90 5.00
N LEU A 428 22.33 1.64 4.98
CA LEU A 428 23.18 0.47 5.25
C LEU A 428 24.27 0.29 4.18
N ALA A 429 23.94 0.45 2.90
CA ALA A 429 24.92 0.37 1.81
C ALA A 429 25.96 1.49 1.91
N THR A 430 25.52 2.74 2.14
CA THR A 430 26.41 3.89 2.32
C THR A 430 27.35 3.69 3.50
N TRP A 431 26.82 3.20 4.62
CA TRP A 431 27.62 2.87 5.80
C TRP A 431 28.63 1.76 5.51
N GLY A 432 28.20 0.69 4.83
CA GLY A 432 29.07 -0.41 4.40
C GLY A 432 30.24 0.04 3.53
N PHE A 433 29.95 0.81 2.47
CA PHE A 433 30.99 1.37 1.61
C PHE A 433 31.92 2.29 2.38
N ALA A 434 31.38 3.17 3.23
CA ALA A 434 32.22 4.07 4.04
C ALA A 434 33.15 3.28 4.96
N ARG A 435 32.68 2.16 5.52
CA ARG A 435 33.48 1.29 6.38
C ARG A 435 34.59 0.58 5.61
N ILE A 436 34.26 -0.04 4.47
CA ILE A 436 35.23 -0.74 3.61
C ILE A 436 36.30 0.23 3.12
N TRP A 437 35.92 1.35 2.52
CA TRP A 437 36.88 2.29 1.94
C TRP A 437 37.72 3.03 2.97
N ARG A 438 37.17 3.31 4.16
CA ARG A 438 37.96 3.85 5.27
C ARG A 438 38.99 2.83 5.76
N ALA A 439 38.65 1.54 5.81
CA ALA A 439 39.58 0.48 6.16
C ALA A 439 40.70 0.30 5.13
N GLN A 440 40.44 0.64 3.86
CA GLN A 440 41.44 0.75 2.79
C GLN A 440 42.21 2.08 2.78
N GLY A 441 42.11 2.89 3.83
CA GLY A 441 42.91 4.12 3.99
C GLY A 441 42.36 5.37 3.32
N LEU A 442 41.19 5.33 2.65
CA LEU A 442 40.59 6.54 2.09
C LEU A 442 40.09 7.49 3.19
N ARG A 443 40.31 8.80 3.00
CA ARG A 443 39.94 9.86 3.95
C ARG A 443 39.24 11.04 3.27
N ARG A 444 38.50 11.83 4.08
CA ARG A 444 37.87 13.11 3.71
C ARG A 444 37.06 13.05 2.40
N PHE A 445 37.26 14.01 1.50
CA PHE A 445 36.52 14.15 0.25
C PHE A 445 36.63 12.91 -0.67
N ARG A 446 37.82 12.29 -0.77
CA ARG A 446 38.02 11.09 -1.60
C ARG A 446 37.17 9.91 -1.12
N LEU A 447 37.02 9.76 0.21
CA LEU A 447 36.15 8.75 0.80
C LEU A 447 34.69 9.00 0.42
N TRP A 448 34.17 10.19 0.73
CA TRP A 448 32.74 10.48 0.52
C TRP A 448 32.35 10.56 -0.96
N SER A 449 33.24 11.04 -1.84
CA SER A 449 33.05 10.98 -3.29
C SER A 449 32.92 9.54 -3.80
N LYS A 450 33.80 8.63 -3.35
CA LYS A 450 33.71 7.21 -3.72
C LYS A 450 32.44 6.56 -3.17
N VAL A 451 32.14 6.77 -1.89
CA VAL A 451 30.94 6.23 -1.23
C VAL A 451 29.66 6.69 -1.92
N GLY A 452 29.53 7.99 -2.19
CA GLY A 452 28.35 8.56 -2.84
C GLY A 452 28.13 7.96 -4.24
N ARG A 453 29.20 7.82 -5.03
CA ARG A 453 29.14 7.19 -6.35
C ARG A 453 28.72 5.72 -6.27
N GLU A 454 29.37 4.93 -5.42
CA GLU A 454 29.05 3.51 -5.27
C GLU A 454 27.60 3.31 -4.80
N ALA A 455 27.17 4.05 -3.78
CA ALA A 455 25.79 3.98 -3.27
C ALA A 455 24.76 4.34 -4.34
N ALA A 456 24.96 5.46 -5.04
CA ALA A 456 24.04 5.92 -6.09
C ALA A 456 23.93 4.91 -7.25
N THR A 457 25.04 4.26 -7.64
CA THR A 457 25.02 3.31 -8.76
C THR A 457 24.59 1.89 -8.38
N SER A 458 24.58 1.54 -7.10
CA SER A 458 24.42 0.15 -6.63
C SER A 458 23.12 -0.14 -5.89
N VAL A 459 22.51 0.87 -5.24
CA VAL A 459 21.25 0.67 -4.47
C VAL A 459 20.06 0.38 -5.38
N VAL A 460 19.93 1.08 -6.51
CA VAL A 460 18.82 0.85 -7.45
C VAL A 460 18.87 -0.55 -8.06
N PRO A 461 20.01 -1.03 -8.60
CA PRO A 461 20.13 -2.42 -9.05
C PRO A 461 19.77 -3.44 -7.96
N LEU A 462 20.20 -3.22 -6.72
CA LEU A 462 19.85 -4.07 -5.59
C LEU A 462 18.34 -4.09 -5.35
N ALA A 463 17.68 -2.93 -5.29
CA ALA A 463 16.24 -2.84 -5.07
C ALA A 463 15.44 -3.60 -6.15
N LEU A 464 15.92 -3.58 -7.41
CA LEU A 464 15.28 -4.27 -8.53
C LEU A 464 15.50 -5.79 -8.54
N LEU A 465 16.66 -6.28 -8.09
CA LEU A 465 16.93 -7.73 -8.03
C LEU A 465 16.37 -8.41 -6.78
N ARG A 466 16.15 -7.65 -5.71
CA ARG A 466 15.74 -8.18 -4.42
C ARG A 466 14.41 -8.95 -4.39
N PRO A 467 13.37 -8.62 -5.18
CA PRO A 467 12.16 -9.45 -5.26
C PRO A 467 12.45 -10.91 -5.67
N PHE A 468 13.51 -11.16 -6.44
CA PHE A 468 13.91 -12.52 -6.81
C PHE A 468 14.40 -13.36 -5.62
N ASN A 469 14.77 -12.76 -4.49
CA ASN A 469 15.10 -13.49 -3.27
C ASN A 469 13.90 -14.30 -2.74
N ALA A 470 12.68 -13.79 -2.85
CA ALA A 470 11.48 -14.52 -2.48
C ALA A 470 11.26 -15.76 -3.37
N VAL A 471 11.38 -15.56 -4.68
CA VAL A 471 11.22 -16.63 -5.68
C VAL A 471 12.29 -17.71 -5.49
N THR A 472 13.56 -17.32 -5.34
CA THR A 472 14.68 -18.25 -5.14
C THR A 472 14.59 -18.96 -3.78
N PHE A 473 14.07 -18.30 -2.73
CA PHE A 473 13.82 -18.94 -1.45
C PHE A 473 12.75 -20.03 -1.54
N LEU A 474 11.59 -19.74 -2.18
CA LEU A 474 10.55 -20.74 -2.42
C LEU A 474 11.05 -21.89 -3.32
N THR A 475 11.83 -21.56 -4.35
CA THR A 475 12.45 -22.56 -5.24
C THR A 475 13.41 -23.47 -4.46
N GLY A 476 14.24 -22.89 -3.59
CA GLY A 476 15.14 -23.62 -2.69
C GLY A 476 14.39 -24.48 -1.68
N ALA A 477 13.28 -23.97 -1.12
CA ALA A 477 12.41 -24.71 -0.20
C ALA A 477 11.76 -25.93 -0.89
N ALA A 478 11.22 -25.75 -2.09
CA ALA A 478 10.62 -26.81 -2.90
C ALA A 478 11.62 -27.93 -3.25
N ARG A 479 12.93 -27.64 -3.22
CA ARG A 479 13.99 -28.63 -3.38
C ARG A 479 14.41 -29.26 -2.04
N ALA A 480 14.68 -28.44 -1.03
CA ALA A 480 15.26 -28.86 0.25
C ALA A 480 14.27 -29.64 1.13
N VAL A 481 13.02 -29.18 1.24
CA VAL A 481 12.02 -29.76 2.15
C VAL A 481 11.65 -31.21 1.76
N PRO A 482 11.29 -31.51 0.48
CA PRO A 482 10.96 -32.89 0.11
C PRO A 482 12.13 -33.85 0.27
N ARG A 483 13.37 -33.38 0.01
CA ARG A 483 14.59 -34.18 0.20
C ARG A 483 14.77 -34.54 1.68
N PHE A 484 14.60 -33.57 2.57
CA PHE A 484 14.66 -33.81 4.02
C PHE A 484 13.58 -34.78 4.51
N MET A 485 12.33 -34.63 4.04
CA MET A 485 11.22 -35.48 4.45
C MET A 485 11.37 -36.95 4.03
N ARG A 486 11.98 -37.21 2.86
CA ARG A 486 12.19 -38.57 2.35
C ARG A 486 13.26 -39.36 3.12
N ARG A 487 13.94 -38.77 4.12
CA ARG A 487 15.03 -39.37 4.90
C ARG A 487 16.16 -40.00 4.09
N ASN A 488 16.21 -39.80 2.77
CA ASN A 488 17.37 -40.17 1.98
C ASN A 488 18.57 -39.51 2.65
N GLU A 489 19.56 -40.33 3.03
CA GLU A 489 20.89 -39.83 3.34
C GLU A 489 21.23 -38.80 2.28
N PHE A 490 21.72 -37.62 2.72
CA PHE A 490 22.08 -36.58 1.78
C PHE A 490 23.07 -37.21 0.79
N ASP A 491 22.61 -37.47 -0.43
CA ASP A 491 23.44 -38.02 -1.50
C ASP A 491 24.75 -37.23 -1.56
N PRO A 492 25.90 -37.84 -1.20
CA PRO A 492 27.20 -37.19 -1.26
C PRO A 492 27.50 -36.69 -2.66
N ARG A 493 26.85 -37.27 -3.69
CA ARG A 493 26.98 -36.83 -5.09
C ARG A 493 26.22 -35.55 -5.43
N ALA A 494 25.37 -35.05 -4.54
CA ALA A 494 24.66 -33.80 -4.77
C ALA A 494 25.55 -32.55 -4.69
N THR A 495 26.72 -32.65 -4.05
CA THR A 495 27.74 -31.60 -3.95
C THR A 495 28.88 -31.76 -4.97
N ILE A 496 28.90 -32.86 -5.75
CA ILE A 496 30.04 -33.29 -6.59
C ILE A 496 30.35 -32.38 -7.79
N THR A 497 29.55 -31.36 -8.09
CA THR A 497 29.89 -30.43 -9.18
C THR A 497 29.58 -28.99 -8.82
N TRP A 498 30.64 -28.24 -8.49
CA TRP A 498 30.64 -26.78 -8.39
C TRP A 498 30.71 -26.18 -9.80
N ASP A 499 29.71 -26.44 -10.65
CA ASP A 499 29.65 -25.76 -11.95
C ASP A 499 29.09 -24.35 -11.75
N ARG A 500 29.96 -23.32 -11.87
CA ARG A 500 29.49 -21.93 -11.89
C ARG A 500 28.51 -21.79 -13.05
N PRO A 501 27.28 -21.32 -12.83
CA PRO A 501 26.30 -21.23 -13.91
C PRO A 501 26.68 -20.09 -14.87
N ARG A 502 27.60 -20.36 -15.79
CA ARG A 502 28.13 -19.37 -16.75
C ARG A 502 27.12 -19.02 -17.85
N SER A 503 26.02 -19.77 -18.00
CA SER A 503 24.89 -19.37 -18.87
C SER A 503 23.76 -20.41 -18.93
N ARG A 504 24.03 -21.69 -18.64
CA ARG A 504 23.06 -22.78 -18.89
C ARG A 504 22.39 -23.25 -17.60
N THR A 505 21.10 -22.92 -17.46
CA THR A 505 20.21 -23.58 -16.48
C THR A 505 19.59 -24.82 -17.10
N SER A 506 19.54 -25.93 -16.37
CA SER A 506 18.82 -27.12 -16.83
C SER A 506 17.32 -26.83 -16.96
N LYS A 507 16.63 -27.49 -17.90
CA LYS A 507 15.17 -27.38 -18.08
C LYS A 507 14.41 -27.60 -16.77
N ARG A 508 14.89 -28.52 -15.92
CA ARG A 508 14.30 -28.83 -14.62
C ARG A 508 14.38 -27.66 -13.63
N SER A 509 15.49 -26.92 -13.60
CA SER A 509 15.61 -25.73 -12.74
C SER A 509 14.71 -24.60 -13.23
N GLN A 510 14.63 -24.38 -14.54
CA GLN A 510 13.73 -23.37 -15.14
C GLN A 510 12.26 -23.67 -14.79
N LEU A 511 11.84 -24.94 -14.89
CA LEU A 511 10.49 -25.38 -14.49
C LEU A 511 10.19 -25.09 -13.01
N ARG A 512 11.15 -25.26 -12.10
CA ARG A 512 10.94 -24.93 -10.68
C ARG A 512 10.81 -23.43 -10.45
N TYR A 513 11.62 -22.61 -11.12
CA TYR A 513 11.49 -21.15 -11.05
C TYR A 513 10.15 -20.67 -11.57
N LEU A 514 9.74 -21.18 -12.74
CA LEU A 514 8.43 -20.88 -13.30
C LEU A 514 7.31 -21.33 -12.36
N GLY A 515 7.37 -22.56 -11.84
CA GLY A 515 6.38 -23.07 -10.89
C GLY A 515 6.31 -22.25 -9.59
N ALA A 516 7.45 -21.87 -9.01
CA ALA A 516 7.50 -21.02 -7.82
C ALA A 516 6.94 -19.62 -8.09
N THR A 517 7.28 -19.03 -9.24
CA THR A 517 6.82 -17.69 -9.62
C THR A 517 5.32 -17.69 -9.90
N THR A 518 4.83 -18.63 -10.71
CA THR A 518 3.40 -18.81 -11.00
C THR A 518 2.61 -19.09 -9.72
N GLY A 519 3.10 -19.98 -8.85
CA GLY A 519 2.46 -20.26 -7.56
C GLY A 519 2.40 -19.02 -6.66
N MET A 520 3.45 -18.19 -6.67
CA MET A 520 3.50 -16.92 -5.93
C MET A 520 2.45 -15.93 -6.44
N VAL A 521 2.41 -15.72 -7.76
CA VAL A 521 1.46 -14.80 -8.42
C VAL A 521 0.02 -15.27 -8.20
N LEU A 522 -0.24 -16.57 -8.37
CA LEU A 522 -1.56 -17.15 -8.09
C LEU A 522 -1.96 -16.96 -6.63
N SER A 523 -1.05 -17.22 -5.68
CA SER A 523 -1.34 -17.02 -4.25
C SER A 523 -1.69 -15.56 -3.95
N VAL A 524 -0.91 -14.61 -4.47
CA VAL A 524 -1.16 -13.17 -4.33
C VAL A 524 -2.52 -12.81 -4.94
N ALA A 525 -2.81 -13.27 -6.15
CA ALA A 525 -4.08 -12.99 -6.84
C ALA A 525 -5.27 -13.59 -6.10
N THR A 526 -5.17 -14.83 -5.61
CA THR A 526 -6.23 -15.49 -4.85
C THR A 526 -6.49 -14.81 -3.51
N VAL A 527 -5.45 -14.45 -2.76
CA VAL A 527 -5.59 -13.74 -1.48
C VAL A 527 -6.19 -12.35 -1.70
N PHE A 528 -5.72 -11.61 -2.71
CA PHE A 528 -6.28 -10.31 -3.10
C PHE A 528 -7.77 -10.45 -3.46
N ALA A 529 -8.12 -11.36 -4.37
CA ALA A 529 -9.49 -11.56 -4.82
C ALA A 529 -10.40 -12.00 -3.68
N GLY A 530 -9.94 -12.93 -2.84
CA GLY A 530 -10.69 -13.38 -1.66
C GLY A 530 -10.95 -12.25 -0.66
N ALA A 531 -9.94 -11.42 -0.38
CA ALA A 531 -10.09 -10.25 0.49
C ALA A 531 -11.04 -9.21 -0.11
N ALA A 532 -10.93 -8.93 -1.41
CA ALA A 532 -11.79 -8.00 -2.12
C ALA A 532 -13.25 -8.48 -2.15
N VAL A 533 -13.50 -9.75 -2.48
CA VAL A 533 -14.84 -10.34 -2.52
C VAL A 533 -15.47 -10.34 -1.13
N LEU A 534 -14.75 -10.78 -0.10
CA LEU A 534 -15.25 -10.81 1.27
C LEU A 534 -15.59 -9.39 1.75
N ALA A 535 -14.72 -8.42 1.49
CA ALA A 535 -14.94 -7.03 1.87
C ALA A 535 -16.13 -6.40 1.13
N SER A 536 -16.25 -6.60 -0.19
CA SER A 536 -17.40 -6.15 -0.97
C SER A 536 -18.71 -6.79 -0.47
N ALA A 537 -18.69 -8.06 -0.09
CA ALA A 537 -19.85 -8.72 0.50
C ALA A 537 -20.25 -8.12 1.86
N THR A 538 -19.30 -7.59 2.63
CA THR A 538 -19.62 -6.87 3.87
C THR A 538 -20.24 -5.50 3.65
N ARG A 539 -20.01 -4.82 2.51
CA ARG A 539 -20.65 -3.53 2.19
C ARG A 539 -21.00 -3.45 0.70
N PRO A 540 -22.13 -4.05 0.28
CA PRO A 540 -22.53 -4.07 -1.12
C PRO A 540 -22.79 -2.65 -1.65
N GLY A 541 -22.22 -2.33 -2.81
CA GLY A 541 -22.36 -1.02 -3.48
C GLY A 541 -21.46 0.09 -2.92
N TYR A 542 -20.75 -0.14 -1.81
CA TYR A 542 -19.93 0.88 -1.15
C TYR A 542 -18.88 1.50 -2.07
N ARG A 543 -18.13 0.68 -2.80
CA ARG A 543 -17.04 1.16 -3.65
C ARG A 543 -17.53 2.12 -4.74
N ASP A 544 -18.65 1.78 -5.37
CA ASP A 544 -19.18 2.55 -6.48
C ASP A 544 -19.77 3.87 -5.98
N ALA A 545 -20.51 3.83 -4.86
CA ALA A 545 -20.97 5.03 -4.16
C ALA A 545 -19.81 5.94 -3.71
N TRP A 546 -18.76 5.35 -3.13
CA TRP A 546 -17.58 6.08 -2.67
C TRP A 546 -16.88 6.79 -3.82
N ARG A 547 -16.71 6.12 -4.97
CA ARG A 547 -16.11 6.70 -6.18
C ARG A 547 -16.97 7.81 -6.75
N LEU A 548 -18.28 7.60 -6.86
CA LEU A 548 -19.20 8.62 -7.34
C LEU A 548 -19.13 9.90 -6.49
N ILE A 549 -18.97 9.79 -5.17
CA ILE A 549 -18.87 10.95 -4.28
C ILE A 549 -17.47 11.58 -4.33
N ASN A 550 -16.39 10.78 -4.27
CA ASN A 550 -15.04 11.31 -4.08
C ASN A 550 -14.30 11.64 -5.39
N ASP A 551 -14.66 11.03 -6.51
CA ASP A 551 -14.04 11.29 -7.81
C ASP A 551 -14.77 12.41 -8.58
N SER A 552 -15.95 12.83 -8.12
CA SER A 552 -16.78 13.88 -8.73
C SER A 552 -16.45 15.29 -8.21
N VAL A 553 -16.89 16.32 -8.94
CA VAL A 553 -16.79 17.71 -8.50
C VAL A 553 -17.67 17.91 -7.27
N ARG A 554 -17.03 18.20 -6.12
CA ARG A 554 -17.72 18.41 -4.85
C ARG A 554 -18.71 19.57 -4.95
N VAL A 555 -19.93 19.33 -4.46
CA VAL A 555 -20.97 20.34 -4.27
C VAL A 555 -21.09 20.60 -2.77
N SER A 556 -20.70 21.80 -2.33
CA SER A 556 -20.84 22.20 -0.93
C SER A 556 -22.27 22.66 -0.68
N GLN A 557 -22.93 22.11 0.33
CA GLN A 557 -24.27 22.57 0.70
C GLN A 557 -24.25 24.03 1.17
N ASP A 558 -23.16 24.48 1.81
CA ASP A 558 -23.00 25.83 2.36
C ASP A 558 -23.07 26.91 1.27
N ASP A 559 -22.62 26.58 0.05
CA ASP A 559 -22.67 27.47 -1.11
C ASP A 559 -24.11 27.61 -1.67
N HIS A 560 -25.04 26.77 -1.22
CA HIS A 560 -26.42 26.66 -1.68
C HIS A 560 -27.44 26.85 -0.55
N MET A 561 -27.07 27.58 0.51
CA MET A 561 -27.94 27.93 1.65
C MET A 561 -28.66 29.28 1.47
N THR A 562 -28.76 29.78 0.23
CA THR A 562 -29.29 31.12 -0.05
C THR A 562 -30.71 31.28 0.49
N LEU A 563 -30.88 32.25 1.39
CA LEU A 563 -32.13 32.70 1.98
C LEU A 563 -32.09 34.23 2.16
N PRO A 564 -33.20 34.96 1.94
CA PRO A 564 -34.46 34.46 1.37
C PRO A 564 -34.32 34.10 -0.13
N LEU A 565 -35.20 33.25 -0.63
CA LEU A 565 -35.27 32.89 -2.05
C LEU A 565 -35.74 34.10 -2.87
N SER A 566 -35.05 34.39 -3.98
CA SER A 566 -35.42 35.47 -4.91
C SER A 566 -36.82 35.21 -5.49
N LEU A 567 -37.77 36.08 -5.17
CA LEU A 567 -39.13 36.05 -5.74
C LEU A 567 -39.22 36.72 -7.13
N THR A 568 -38.14 37.41 -7.54
CA THR A 568 -38.09 38.32 -8.69
C THR A 568 -38.06 37.64 -10.06
N ASP A 569 -37.61 36.39 -10.16
CA ASP A 569 -37.67 35.60 -11.40
C ASP A 569 -38.94 34.71 -11.48
N ARG A 570 -39.85 34.80 -10.50
CA ARG A 570 -41.01 33.89 -10.35
C ARG A 570 -42.37 34.60 -10.15
N GLY A 571 -42.48 35.88 -10.55
CA GLY A 571 -43.78 36.55 -10.78
C GLY A 571 -44.67 36.76 -9.55
N LEU A 572 -44.11 37.12 -8.39
CA LEU A 572 -44.90 37.23 -7.13
C LEU A 572 -45.44 38.65 -6.80
N LEU A 573 -45.15 39.68 -7.59
CA LEU A 573 -45.44 41.08 -7.19
C LEU A 573 -46.81 41.67 -7.63
N ASP A 574 -47.69 40.92 -8.27
CA ASP A 574 -49.00 41.46 -8.72
C ASP A 574 -50.24 40.97 -7.93
N ALA A 575 -50.07 40.19 -6.85
CA ALA A 575 -51.21 39.67 -6.07
C ALA A 575 -51.38 40.39 -4.72
N PHE A 576 -52.31 41.36 -4.67
CA PHE A 576 -52.87 41.86 -3.41
C PHE A 576 -53.99 40.91 -2.93
N VAL A 577 -53.90 40.43 -1.69
CA VAL A 577 -55.03 39.80 -1.00
C VAL A 577 -55.93 40.93 -0.45
N ASP A 578 -56.98 41.30 -1.19
CA ASP A 578 -57.99 42.24 -0.70
C ASP A 578 -58.99 41.48 0.20
N ALA A 579 -58.82 41.61 1.52
CA ALA A 579 -59.80 41.16 2.50
C ALA A 579 -60.98 42.16 2.47
N GLY A 580 -61.85 41.99 1.48
CA GLY A 580 -62.85 42.96 1.02
C GLY A 580 -63.47 43.85 2.10
N PHE A 581 -63.01 45.11 2.15
CA PHE A 581 -63.71 46.22 2.79
C PHE A 581 -63.41 47.53 2.05
N SER A 582 -64.04 47.78 0.89
CA SER A 582 -64.30 49.14 0.37
C SER A 582 -65.40 49.15 -0.71
N ARG A 583 -66.23 50.20 -0.66
CA ARG A 583 -67.50 50.44 -1.39
C ARG A 583 -67.38 50.57 -2.93
N PRO A 584 -68.50 50.46 -3.68
CA PRO A 584 -68.48 50.33 -5.14
C PRO A 584 -68.31 51.65 -5.91
N ALA A 585 -67.58 51.51 -7.02
CA ALA A 585 -67.53 52.24 -8.30
C ALA A 585 -68.01 53.70 -8.41
N GLN A 586 -67.10 54.58 -8.88
CA GLN A 586 -67.44 55.70 -9.77
C GLN A 586 -66.44 55.80 -10.94
N ALA A 587 -67.00 56.25 -12.07
CA ALA A 587 -66.50 56.13 -13.43
C ALA A 587 -65.40 57.14 -13.84
N ALA A 588 -64.82 56.84 -15.01
CA ALA A 588 -63.82 57.52 -15.84
C ALA A 588 -63.78 59.06 -15.82
N ASP A 589 -62.59 59.66 -15.99
CA ASP A 589 -62.03 60.09 -17.30
C ASP A 589 -60.59 60.66 -17.16
N PRO A 590 -59.84 61.04 -18.22
CA PRO A 590 -58.44 60.69 -18.41
C PRO A 590 -57.51 61.93 -18.48
N GLY A 591 -56.19 61.74 -18.56
CA GLY A 591 -55.34 62.84 -19.01
C GLY A 591 -53.84 62.68 -18.83
N ALA A 592 -53.14 62.81 -19.97
CA ALA A 592 -51.76 63.27 -20.17
C ALA A 592 -50.64 62.38 -19.60
N GLY A 593 -49.71 61.81 -20.38
CA GLY A 593 -49.09 62.31 -21.61
C GLY A 593 -47.87 63.17 -21.28
N GLY A 594 -46.66 62.68 -21.58
CA GLY A 594 -45.46 63.53 -21.55
C GLY A 594 -44.16 62.80 -21.23
N ALA A 595 -43.35 62.58 -22.27
CA ALA A 595 -42.02 61.99 -22.26
C ALA A 595 -40.95 62.87 -21.57
N SER A 596 -39.84 62.25 -21.12
CA SER A 596 -38.51 62.50 -21.69
C SER A 596 -37.41 61.75 -20.92
N GLU A 597 -36.75 60.79 -21.58
CA GLU A 597 -35.38 60.39 -21.25
C GLU A 597 -34.43 61.03 -22.26
N GLY A 598 -33.31 61.51 -21.75
CA GLY A 598 -32.17 61.91 -22.54
C GLY A 598 -30.93 61.92 -21.66
N LEU A 599 -29.92 61.14 -22.08
CA LEU A 599 -28.50 61.48 -22.18
C LEU A 599 -27.56 60.31 -21.79
N ALA A 600 -27.06 59.66 -22.84
CA ALA A 600 -25.72 59.05 -22.92
C ALA A 600 -24.63 60.19 -22.94
N PRO A 601 -23.29 59.99 -23.11
CA PRO A 601 -22.63 58.93 -23.91
C PRO A 601 -21.16 58.52 -23.55
N GLY A 602 -20.59 57.60 -24.36
CA GLY A 602 -19.14 57.45 -24.66
C GLY A 602 -18.67 55.98 -24.63
N ALA A 603 -18.52 55.22 -25.73
CA ALA A 603 -17.57 55.29 -26.88
C ALA A 603 -16.12 54.86 -26.46
N ASP A 604 -15.33 54.00 -27.13
CA ASP A 604 -15.34 53.45 -28.50
C ASP A 604 -14.36 52.26 -28.69
N ALA A 605 -14.67 51.40 -29.70
CA ALA A 605 -13.88 50.71 -30.76
C ALA A 605 -12.50 50.00 -30.46
N ALA A 606 -12.02 48.96 -31.19
CA ALA A 606 -12.23 48.45 -32.56
C ALA A 606 -11.70 46.99 -32.73
N GLY A 607 -12.26 46.19 -33.68
CA GLY A 607 -11.85 44.80 -34.07
C GLY A 607 -10.73 44.73 -35.14
N PRO A 608 -10.77 43.86 -36.18
CA PRO A 608 -11.20 42.45 -36.35
C PRO A 608 -10.11 41.58 -37.06
N VAL A 609 -10.41 40.35 -37.55
CA VAL A 609 -10.01 39.73 -38.86
C VAL A 609 -10.08 38.17 -38.89
N ASP A 610 -10.87 37.68 -39.87
CA ASP A 610 -10.84 36.48 -40.76
C ASP A 610 -10.84 34.99 -40.34
N ALA A 611 -11.67 34.25 -41.11
CA ALA A 611 -11.84 32.80 -41.25
C ALA A 611 -10.88 32.18 -42.29
N PRO A 612 -10.91 30.84 -42.49
CA PRO A 612 -11.57 30.33 -43.70
C PRO A 612 -12.35 28.99 -43.55
N THR A 613 -13.18 28.75 -44.57
CA THR A 613 -13.96 27.57 -45.03
C THR A 613 -13.06 26.34 -45.35
N GLU A 614 -13.48 25.07 -45.63
CA GLU A 614 -14.64 24.51 -46.37
C GLU A 614 -14.61 22.94 -46.37
N PHE A 615 -15.73 22.31 -46.81
CA PHE A 615 -16.03 20.92 -47.26
C PHE A 615 -16.29 19.79 -46.23
N GLY A 616 -17.38 18.99 -46.32
CA GLY A 616 -18.43 18.89 -47.34
C GLY A 616 -19.53 17.86 -47.00
N ASP A 617 -20.60 17.94 -47.81
CA ASP A 617 -21.92 17.26 -47.86
C ASP A 617 -21.89 15.70 -47.74
N ASP A 618 -22.98 14.93 -47.60
CA ASP A 618 -24.33 15.00 -48.16
C ASP A 618 -25.17 13.82 -47.61
N ALA A 619 -26.49 13.97 -47.37
CA ALA A 619 -27.54 12.93 -47.55
C ALA A 619 -28.94 13.32 -47.01
N ARG A 620 -29.66 14.06 -47.87
CA ARG A 620 -31.08 13.89 -48.31
C ARG A 620 -32.16 13.29 -47.38
N VAL A 621 -33.12 14.15 -47.04
CA VAL A 621 -34.57 14.16 -47.41
C VAL A 621 -35.32 12.82 -47.54
N ALA A 622 -36.39 12.68 -46.74
CA ALA A 622 -37.66 12.11 -47.17
C ALA A 622 -38.82 12.88 -46.53
N GLU A 623 -39.53 13.65 -47.36
CA GLU A 623 -40.84 14.24 -47.08
C GLU A 623 -41.93 13.15 -47.10
N ALA A 624 -42.94 13.31 -46.25
CA ALA A 624 -44.30 12.84 -46.51
C ALA A 624 -45.30 13.85 -45.94
N GLN A 625 -45.80 14.71 -46.84
CA GLN A 625 -47.16 15.29 -46.80
C GLN A 625 -48.18 14.13 -46.71
N GLY A 626 -49.37 14.22 -46.15
CA GLY A 626 -50.15 15.25 -45.50
C GLY A 626 -51.52 14.61 -45.18
N ASP A 627 -52.27 15.16 -44.24
CA ASP A 627 -53.73 15.29 -44.34
C ASP A 627 -54.23 16.07 -43.12
N ASP A 628 -54.60 17.31 -43.39
CA ASP A 628 -55.48 18.13 -42.58
C ASP A 628 -56.80 18.25 -43.38
N PRO A 629 -57.96 18.02 -42.74
CA PRO A 629 -59.13 18.76 -43.13
C PRO A 629 -59.65 19.55 -41.93
N GLY A 630 -59.42 20.85 -42.00
CA GLY A 630 -59.88 21.86 -41.05
C GLY A 630 -61.38 21.88 -40.78
N ALA A 631 -61.71 22.42 -39.61
CA ALA A 631 -62.93 23.19 -39.41
C ALA A 631 -62.64 24.35 -38.45
N ARG A 632 -63.21 25.50 -38.79
CA ARG A 632 -63.02 26.82 -38.20
C ARG A 632 -63.43 26.90 -36.72
N ALA A 633 -62.70 27.77 -36.02
CA ALA A 633 -63.14 28.72 -35.00
C ALA A 633 -64.59 28.57 -34.51
N ASP A 634 -64.72 28.04 -33.29
CA ASP A 634 -65.63 28.60 -32.30
C ASP A 634 -64.77 29.03 -31.12
N ASP A 635 -64.87 30.31 -30.78
CA ASP A 635 -64.36 30.94 -29.57
C ASP A 635 -65.24 30.44 -28.40
N PRO A 636 -64.77 29.56 -27.50
CA PRO A 636 -65.48 29.32 -26.26
C PRO A 636 -64.98 30.40 -25.31
N GLY A 637 -65.83 31.41 -25.10
CA GLY A 637 -65.61 32.44 -24.12
C GLY A 637 -65.07 31.89 -22.80
N VAL A 638 -64.20 32.71 -22.19
CA VAL A 638 -63.70 32.59 -20.82
C VAL A 638 -64.70 31.84 -19.92
N PRO A 639 -64.39 30.64 -19.42
CA PRO A 639 -65.22 30.00 -18.41
C PRO A 639 -65.22 30.85 -17.15
N THR A 640 -66.35 31.47 -16.85
CA THR A 640 -66.61 32.28 -15.65
C THR A 640 -66.76 31.46 -14.35
N ASP A 641 -66.24 30.23 -14.29
CA ASP A 641 -66.47 29.31 -13.16
C ASP A 641 -65.24 29.15 -12.25
N LEU A 642 -64.64 30.27 -11.83
CA LEU A 642 -63.69 30.33 -10.71
C LEU A 642 -64.26 31.08 -9.49
N VAL A 643 -65.48 31.60 -9.59
CA VAL A 643 -66.18 32.29 -8.50
C VAL A 643 -66.78 31.30 -7.49
N ASP A 644 -66.97 30.02 -7.87
CA ASP A 644 -67.56 28.98 -7.01
C ASP A 644 -66.55 27.99 -6.39
N SER A 645 -65.26 28.34 -6.41
CA SER A 645 -64.22 27.59 -5.68
C SER A 645 -64.48 27.58 -4.16
N PRO A 646 -64.22 26.48 -3.43
CA PRO A 646 -64.25 26.47 -1.96
C PRO A 646 -63.38 27.57 -1.32
N LEU A 647 -62.34 28.05 -2.01
CA LEU A 647 -61.49 29.17 -1.60
C LEU A 647 -62.22 30.52 -1.68
N ALA A 648 -63.12 30.69 -2.66
CA ALA A 648 -63.97 31.87 -2.80
C ALA A 648 -65.01 31.95 -1.67
N ARG A 649 -65.50 30.81 -1.15
CA ARG A 649 -66.37 30.77 0.05
C ARG A 649 -65.66 31.22 1.33
N LEU A 650 -64.33 31.21 1.34
CA LEU A 650 -63.48 31.72 2.44
C LEU A 650 -63.03 33.18 2.21
N GLY A 651 -63.53 33.85 1.16
CA GLY A 651 -63.20 35.24 0.84
C GLY A 651 -61.83 35.45 0.20
N LEU A 652 -61.17 34.39 -0.29
CA LEU A 652 -59.87 34.47 -0.95
C LEU A 652 -60.03 34.56 -2.47
N HIS A 653 -59.76 35.74 -3.05
CA HIS A 653 -59.71 35.93 -4.50
C HIS A 653 -58.29 35.67 -5.02
N VAL A 654 -58.12 34.61 -5.83
CA VAL A 654 -56.86 34.31 -6.51
C VAL A 654 -56.96 34.80 -7.95
N MET A 655 -56.15 35.80 -8.34
CA MET A 655 -56.01 36.22 -9.74
C MET A 655 -54.95 35.35 -10.42
N ALA A 656 -55.34 34.62 -11.48
CA ALA A 656 -54.45 33.74 -12.22
C ALA A 656 -53.42 34.55 -13.04
N SER A 657 -52.17 34.06 -13.10
CA SER A 657 -51.16 34.59 -14.01
C SER A 657 -51.50 34.24 -15.47
N ASN A 658 -51.34 35.20 -16.39
CA ASN A 658 -51.66 35.07 -17.82
C ASN A 658 -50.61 34.29 -18.66
N GLU A 659 -49.72 33.50 -18.05
CA GLU A 659 -48.72 32.71 -18.78
C GLU A 659 -49.10 31.22 -18.81
N GLY A 660 -49.01 30.61 -19.99
CA GLY A 660 -49.52 29.26 -20.30
C GLY A 660 -48.93 28.15 -19.44
N HIS A 661 -49.66 27.03 -19.37
CA HIS A 661 -49.36 25.76 -18.67
C HIS A 661 -47.95 25.65 -18.06
N GLY A 662 -47.77 26.20 -16.85
CA GLY A 662 -46.53 26.10 -16.10
C GLY A 662 -46.21 24.65 -15.73
N ARG A 663 -44.94 24.26 -15.81
CA ARG A 663 -44.47 22.97 -15.28
C ARG A 663 -44.61 22.96 -13.75
N VAL A 664 -44.99 21.82 -13.18
CA VAL A 664 -45.15 21.64 -11.71
C VAL A 664 -43.85 21.85 -10.95
N SER A 665 -42.71 21.48 -11.55
CA SER A 665 -41.37 21.66 -10.98
C SER A 665 -40.42 22.29 -11.99
N ALA A 666 -39.55 23.18 -11.51
CA ALA A 666 -38.45 23.75 -12.27
C ALA A 666 -37.21 22.83 -12.32
N TYR A 667 -37.10 21.88 -11.39
CA TYR A 667 -35.90 21.06 -11.19
C TYR A 667 -36.04 19.62 -11.73
N CYS A 668 -37.23 19.03 -11.66
CA CYS A 668 -37.47 17.70 -12.18
C CYS A 668 -38.87 17.54 -12.79
N SER A 669 -38.93 17.16 -14.07
CA SER A 669 -40.17 16.71 -14.69
C SER A 669 -39.95 15.39 -15.42
N VAL A 670 -41.05 14.72 -15.80
CA VAL A 670 -41.01 13.49 -16.61
C VAL A 670 -40.18 13.67 -17.90
N ALA A 671 -40.18 14.87 -18.50
CA ALA A 671 -39.45 15.15 -19.73
C ALA A 671 -37.95 15.41 -19.51
N ASP A 672 -37.53 15.64 -18.27
CA ASP A 672 -36.17 16.05 -17.93
C ASP A 672 -35.27 14.90 -17.47
N VAL A 673 -35.87 13.77 -17.08
CA VAL A 673 -35.16 12.57 -16.63
C VAL A 673 -35.09 11.55 -17.77
N LEU A 674 -33.94 10.91 -17.96
CA LEU A 674 -33.72 9.98 -19.08
C LEU A 674 -34.62 8.74 -19.05
N ARG A 675 -34.97 8.22 -17.87
CA ARG A 675 -35.83 7.04 -17.69
C ARG A 675 -36.90 7.27 -16.62
N PRO A 676 -37.96 8.04 -16.91
CA PRO A 676 -39.05 8.25 -15.97
C PRO A 676 -39.95 7.00 -15.87
N ALA A 677 -40.87 7.01 -14.90
CA ALA A 677 -41.85 5.95 -14.72
C ALA A 677 -42.75 5.78 -15.96
N THR A 678 -43.08 4.53 -16.30
CA THR A 678 -43.99 4.22 -17.42
C THR A 678 -45.45 4.58 -17.13
N LYS A 679 -45.80 4.75 -15.86
CA LYS A 679 -47.12 5.19 -15.38
C LYS A 679 -46.92 6.32 -14.39
N ARG A 680 -47.88 7.25 -14.36
CA ARG A 680 -47.86 8.36 -13.39
C ARG A 680 -48.00 7.80 -11.98
N HIS A 681 -47.07 8.15 -11.12
CA HIS A 681 -47.13 7.83 -9.69
C HIS A 681 -47.96 8.89 -8.98
N ARG A 682 -48.99 8.44 -8.26
CA ARG A 682 -49.90 9.31 -7.52
C ARG A 682 -50.13 8.78 -6.11
N LEU A 683 -50.44 9.68 -5.18
CA LEU A 683 -50.89 9.35 -3.83
C LEU A 683 -52.34 8.83 -3.90
N GLU A 684 -52.51 7.64 -4.46
CA GLU A 684 -53.81 7.03 -4.74
C GLU A 684 -53.85 5.59 -4.21
N VAL A 685 -54.26 5.42 -2.96
CA VAL A 685 -54.64 4.12 -2.39
C VAL A 685 -56.07 4.21 -1.86
N ALA A 686 -56.94 3.34 -2.37
CA ALA A 686 -58.36 3.26 -2.03
C ALA A 686 -58.58 2.37 -0.79
N GLU A 687 -58.11 2.80 0.38
CA GLU A 687 -58.72 2.38 1.63
C GLU A 687 -59.83 3.37 2.02
N GLY A 688 -60.84 2.90 2.75
CA GLY A 688 -62.01 3.70 3.08
C GLY A 688 -61.61 4.98 3.82
N TYR A 689 -61.83 6.13 3.19
CA TYR A 689 -61.57 7.45 3.77
C TYR A 689 -62.25 7.59 5.13
N GLN A 690 -61.52 8.18 6.07
CA GLN A 690 -62.00 8.65 7.36
C GLN A 690 -61.47 10.08 7.56
N PRO A 691 -62.26 10.99 8.13
CA PRO A 691 -61.79 12.34 8.44
C PRO A 691 -60.49 12.32 9.25
N LEU A 692 -59.53 13.17 8.88
CA LEU A 692 -58.24 13.25 9.54
C LEU A 692 -58.39 13.75 10.98
N SER A 693 -57.53 13.21 11.86
CA SER A 693 -57.36 13.76 13.22
C SER A 693 -56.79 15.17 13.17
N ALA A 694 -56.80 15.91 14.29
CA ALA A 694 -56.17 17.24 14.36
C ALA A 694 -54.69 17.20 13.92
N TRP A 695 -53.98 16.13 14.29
CA TRP A 695 -52.62 15.86 13.82
C TRP A 695 -52.56 15.60 12.31
N GLY A 696 -53.43 14.73 11.78
CA GLY A 696 -53.49 14.45 10.35
C GLY A 696 -53.80 15.68 9.51
N LEU A 697 -54.69 16.56 10.00
CA LEU A 697 -55.05 17.82 9.34
C LEU A 697 -53.89 18.83 9.33
N LEU A 698 -53.10 18.88 10.40
CA LEU A 698 -51.88 19.69 10.46
C LEU A 698 -50.84 19.20 9.44
N VAL A 699 -50.60 17.88 9.38
CA VAL A 699 -49.68 17.31 8.39
C VAL A 699 -50.20 17.49 6.97
N LEU A 700 -51.51 17.40 6.75
CA LEU A 700 -52.14 17.70 5.46
C LEU A 700 -51.91 19.17 5.05
N ALA A 701 -51.97 20.11 5.99
CA ALA A 701 -51.68 21.52 5.70
C ALA A 701 -50.23 21.69 5.19
N ARG A 702 -49.25 21.09 5.87
CA ARG A 702 -47.85 21.12 5.40
C ARG A 702 -47.64 20.40 4.07
N LEU A 703 -48.40 19.33 3.81
CA LEU A 703 -48.32 18.53 2.60
C LEU A 703 -48.99 19.21 1.39
N ALA A 704 -50.09 19.94 1.58
CA ALA A 704 -50.92 20.48 0.50
C ALA A 704 -50.14 21.29 -0.57
N PRO A 705 -49.18 22.17 -0.22
CA PRO A 705 -48.33 22.86 -1.20
C PRO A 705 -47.40 21.95 -2.01
N LEU A 706 -47.14 20.72 -1.54
CA LEU A 706 -46.10 19.83 -2.05
C LEU A 706 -46.64 18.59 -2.78
N VAL A 707 -47.92 18.24 -2.64
CA VAL A 707 -48.49 17.00 -3.22
C VAL A 707 -48.17 16.88 -4.71
N ALA A 708 -48.41 17.95 -5.49
CA ALA A 708 -48.16 17.94 -6.93
C ALA A 708 -46.67 17.71 -7.25
N ASN A 709 -45.75 18.37 -6.52
CA ASN A 709 -44.31 18.22 -6.68
C ASN A 709 -43.83 16.82 -6.25
N ILE A 710 -44.40 16.25 -5.20
CA ILE A 710 -44.08 14.87 -4.76
C ILE A 710 -44.49 13.87 -5.84
N GLU A 711 -45.70 13.99 -6.39
CA GLU A 711 -46.17 13.09 -7.46
C GLU A 711 -45.37 13.25 -8.76
N GLU A 712 -45.05 14.49 -9.14
CA GLU A 712 -44.21 14.77 -10.31
C GLU A 712 -42.81 14.19 -10.12
N ALA A 713 -42.16 14.45 -8.99
CA ALA A 713 -40.83 13.94 -8.68
C ALA A 713 -40.80 12.41 -8.56
N SER A 714 -41.82 11.81 -7.93
CA SER A 714 -42.00 10.36 -7.87
C SER A 714 -42.14 9.76 -9.26
N THR A 715 -42.89 10.42 -10.16
CA THR A 715 -43.05 9.97 -11.55
C THR A 715 -41.75 10.13 -12.34
N ALA A 716 -41.04 11.26 -12.18
CA ALA A 716 -39.80 11.56 -12.88
C ALA A 716 -38.68 10.56 -12.52
N TYR A 717 -38.61 10.13 -11.25
CA TYR A 717 -37.55 9.24 -10.77
C TYR A 717 -37.99 7.79 -10.48
N ASP A 718 -39.23 7.44 -10.83
CA ASP A 718 -39.83 6.10 -10.66
C ASP A 718 -39.72 5.55 -9.23
N VAL A 719 -40.19 6.33 -8.25
CA VAL A 719 -40.20 5.95 -6.82
C VAL A 719 -41.61 5.98 -6.22
N PRO A 720 -41.93 5.09 -5.26
CA PRO A 720 -43.24 5.08 -4.63
C PRO A 720 -43.52 6.42 -3.90
N PRO A 721 -44.63 7.10 -4.22
CA PRO A 721 -44.94 8.40 -3.63
C PRO A 721 -45.28 8.29 -2.14
N ASP A 722 -45.80 7.15 -1.68
CA ASP A 722 -46.01 6.88 -0.25
C ASP A 722 -44.70 6.83 0.53
N LEU A 723 -43.66 6.21 -0.05
CA LEU A 723 -42.36 6.06 0.60
C LEU A 723 -41.65 7.41 0.64
N LEU A 724 -41.68 8.16 -0.47
CA LEU A 724 -41.13 9.52 -0.50
C LEU A 724 -41.82 10.41 0.54
N LEU A 725 -43.16 10.37 0.65
CA LEU A 725 -43.91 11.11 1.66
C LEU A 725 -43.49 10.71 3.09
N ARG A 726 -43.40 9.41 3.39
CA ARG A 726 -42.97 8.93 4.71
C ARG A 726 -41.55 9.40 5.05
N ILE A 727 -40.64 9.40 4.07
CA ILE A 727 -39.28 9.92 4.24
C ILE A 727 -39.31 11.41 4.57
N LEU A 728 -40.02 12.24 3.78
CA LEU A 728 -40.08 13.68 4.03
C LEU A 728 -40.70 14.02 5.39
N ILE A 729 -41.71 13.26 5.83
CA ILE A 729 -42.28 13.40 7.18
C ILE A 729 -41.25 13.02 8.25
N ASN A 730 -40.50 11.92 8.07
CA ASN A 730 -39.55 11.45 9.07
C ASN A 730 -38.29 12.34 9.17
N GLU A 731 -37.85 12.88 8.03
CA GLU A 731 -36.59 13.64 7.90
C GLU A 731 -36.75 15.11 8.29
N SER A 732 -37.85 15.75 7.88
CA SER A 732 -38.05 17.19 8.07
C SER A 732 -39.41 17.55 8.68
N TYR A 733 -40.29 16.57 8.87
CA TYR A 733 -41.68 16.84 9.25
C TYR A 733 -42.37 17.82 8.29
N LEU A 734 -42.01 17.73 7.00
CA LEU A 734 -42.44 18.63 5.92
C LEU A 734 -42.12 20.12 6.16
N ASP A 735 -41.08 20.41 6.95
CA ASP A 735 -40.55 21.77 7.14
C ASP A 735 -39.42 22.07 6.14
N PRO A 736 -39.60 22.99 5.19
CA PRO A 736 -38.56 23.33 4.22
C PRO A 736 -37.36 24.06 4.83
N LEU A 737 -37.46 24.58 6.04
CA LEU A 737 -36.36 25.21 6.79
C LEU A 737 -35.69 24.23 7.78
N ALA A 738 -36.05 22.94 7.75
CA ALA A 738 -35.51 21.94 8.65
C ALA A 738 -33.97 21.84 8.55
N VAL A 739 -33.33 21.78 9.72
CA VAL A 739 -31.90 21.51 9.87
C VAL A 739 -31.74 20.28 10.75
N GLY A 740 -31.17 19.24 10.17
CA GLY A 740 -30.97 17.95 10.82
C GLY A 740 -29.88 17.99 11.90
N PRO A 741 -29.84 16.96 12.75
CA PRO A 741 -28.86 16.86 13.83
C PRO A 741 -27.41 16.75 13.33
N THR A 742 -27.22 16.35 12.07
CA THR A 742 -25.91 16.25 11.40
C THR A 742 -25.64 17.41 10.42
N GLY A 743 -26.47 18.45 10.45
CA GLY A 743 -26.34 19.64 9.60
C GLY A 743 -26.92 19.46 8.20
N ASP A 744 -27.72 18.44 7.98
CA ASP A 744 -28.50 18.18 6.77
C ASP A 744 -29.60 19.24 6.60
N LEU A 745 -29.92 19.63 5.37
CA LEU A 745 -30.75 20.81 5.14
C LEU A 745 -31.98 20.52 4.28
N GLY A 746 -33.07 21.23 4.56
CA GLY A 746 -34.31 21.24 3.77
C GLY A 746 -35.19 20.01 3.96
N LEU A 747 -36.24 19.90 3.14
CA LEU A 747 -37.24 18.82 3.24
C LEU A 747 -36.63 17.42 3.18
N SER A 748 -35.62 17.25 2.34
CA SER A 748 -34.96 15.97 2.06
C SER A 748 -33.66 15.72 2.84
N GLN A 749 -33.34 16.60 3.80
CA GLN A 749 -32.15 16.50 4.65
C GLN A 749 -30.91 16.15 3.80
N VAL A 750 -30.55 17.10 2.93
CA VAL A 750 -29.51 16.88 1.92
C VAL A 750 -28.15 17.32 2.48
N THR A 751 -27.14 16.45 2.34
CA THR A 751 -25.74 16.74 2.67
C THR A 751 -24.92 17.15 1.45
N SER A 752 -23.71 17.68 1.67
CA SER A 752 -22.74 17.92 0.58
C SER A 752 -22.37 16.64 -0.18
N ASP A 753 -22.27 15.49 0.51
CA ASP A 753 -22.00 14.20 -0.13
C ASP A 753 -23.20 13.75 -0.96
N ALA A 754 -24.44 13.98 -0.48
CA ALA A 754 -25.65 13.72 -1.24
C ALA A 754 -25.78 14.63 -2.47
N LEU A 755 -25.49 15.94 -2.35
CA LEU A 755 -25.47 16.85 -3.50
C LEU A 755 -24.42 16.45 -4.54
N THR A 756 -23.22 16.06 -4.08
CA THR A 756 -22.15 15.60 -4.97
C THR A 756 -22.56 14.32 -5.71
N LEU A 757 -23.17 13.37 -5.00
CA LEU A 757 -23.75 12.16 -5.59
C LEU A 757 -24.83 12.51 -6.62
N LEU A 758 -25.78 13.38 -6.26
CA LEU A 758 -26.89 13.80 -7.13
C LEU A 758 -26.39 14.46 -8.40
N ARG A 759 -25.40 15.37 -8.29
CA ARG A 759 -24.77 16.00 -9.45
C ARG A 759 -24.07 14.99 -10.33
N ALA A 760 -23.37 14.02 -9.75
CA ALA A 760 -22.69 12.98 -10.50
C ALA A 760 -23.68 12.14 -11.33
N ILE A 761 -24.76 11.67 -10.71
CA ILE A 761 -25.77 10.84 -11.40
C ILE A 761 -26.67 11.64 -12.34
N SER A 762 -26.82 12.95 -12.15
CA SER A 762 -27.67 13.79 -13.01
C SER A 762 -26.94 14.28 -14.27
N THR A 763 -25.61 14.41 -14.20
CA THR A 763 -24.78 14.89 -15.33
C THR A 763 -24.23 13.76 -16.21
N ASP A 764 -24.12 12.54 -15.67
CA ASP A 764 -23.74 11.36 -16.46
C ASP A 764 -24.87 10.96 -17.42
N GLN A 765 -24.66 11.12 -18.72
CA GLN A 765 -25.64 10.79 -19.76
C GLN A 765 -25.97 9.29 -19.83
N LEU A 766 -25.15 8.41 -19.24
CA LEU A 766 -25.41 6.98 -19.16
C LEU A 766 -26.19 6.60 -17.90
N SER A 767 -26.34 7.52 -16.95
CA SER A 767 -27.14 7.32 -15.74
C SER A 767 -28.63 7.31 -16.09
N PRO A 768 -29.42 6.37 -15.55
CA PRO A 768 -30.88 6.41 -15.71
C PRO A 768 -31.51 7.65 -15.06
N TYR A 769 -30.78 8.33 -14.17
CA TYR A 769 -31.20 9.53 -13.44
C TYR A 769 -30.68 10.83 -14.07
N ALA A 770 -30.10 10.76 -15.27
CA ALA A 770 -29.59 11.93 -15.96
C ALA A 770 -30.69 13.00 -16.09
N ASN A 771 -30.40 14.20 -15.59
CA ASN A 771 -31.28 15.36 -15.59
C ASN A 771 -30.41 16.62 -15.70
N GLN A 772 -30.38 17.21 -16.90
CA GLN A 772 -29.54 18.38 -17.19
C GLN A 772 -30.03 19.65 -16.51
N ARG A 773 -31.32 19.74 -16.14
CA ARG A 773 -31.89 20.90 -15.46
C ARG A 773 -31.57 20.95 -13.98
N PHE A 774 -31.28 19.79 -13.38
CA PHE A 774 -31.20 19.65 -11.94
C PHE A 774 -30.16 20.57 -11.28
N PHE A 775 -29.05 20.85 -11.99
CA PHE A 775 -27.96 21.73 -11.56
C PHE A 775 -27.61 22.78 -12.63
N ALA A 776 -28.56 23.17 -13.49
CA ALA A 776 -28.31 24.09 -14.62
C ALA A 776 -28.15 25.57 -14.23
N GLY A 777 -28.59 25.96 -13.03
CA GLY A 777 -28.56 27.34 -12.54
C GLY A 777 -28.49 27.42 -11.01
N ASP A 778 -28.69 28.62 -10.46
CA ASP A 778 -28.69 28.83 -9.02
C ASP A 778 -29.87 28.10 -8.36
N PHE A 779 -29.59 27.47 -7.23
CA PHE A 779 -30.57 26.76 -6.42
C PHE A 779 -30.25 26.92 -4.94
N SER A 780 -31.26 26.67 -4.10
CA SER A 780 -31.11 26.61 -2.66
C SER A 780 -31.61 25.26 -2.17
N VAL A 781 -30.89 24.65 -1.23
CA VAL A 781 -31.30 23.38 -0.58
C VAL A 781 -32.60 23.52 0.21
N PHE A 782 -32.96 24.76 0.58
CA PHE A 782 -34.20 25.11 1.25
C PHE A 782 -35.37 25.38 0.27
N ASP A 783 -35.13 25.48 -1.05
CA ASP A 783 -36.21 25.57 -2.03
C ASP A 783 -37.02 24.26 -1.99
N PRO A 784 -38.31 24.31 -1.60
CA PRO A 784 -39.12 23.09 -1.46
C PRO A 784 -39.22 22.29 -2.76
N ASP A 785 -39.22 22.96 -3.92
CA ASP A 785 -39.26 22.30 -5.23
C ASP A 785 -37.96 21.52 -5.50
N PHE A 786 -36.80 22.17 -5.30
CA PHE A 786 -35.49 21.51 -5.40
C PHE A 786 -35.38 20.35 -4.41
N SER A 787 -35.78 20.58 -3.16
CA SER A 787 -35.61 19.62 -2.07
C SER A 787 -36.43 18.35 -2.31
N VAL A 788 -37.67 18.46 -2.80
CA VAL A 788 -38.49 17.28 -3.18
C VAL A 788 -37.86 16.50 -4.33
N CYS A 789 -37.38 17.20 -5.38
CA CYS A 789 -36.66 16.56 -6.48
C CYS A 789 -35.37 15.86 -6.02
N ALA A 790 -34.59 16.50 -5.16
CA ALA A 790 -33.39 15.93 -4.53
C ALA A 790 -33.71 14.67 -3.73
N GLY A 791 -34.82 14.68 -2.98
CA GLY A 791 -35.31 13.52 -2.24
C GLY A 791 -35.68 12.36 -3.16
N ALA A 792 -36.47 12.62 -4.19
CA ALA A 792 -36.89 11.59 -5.14
C ALA A 792 -35.69 10.96 -5.88
N ALA A 793 -34.76 11.77 -6.35
CA ALA A 793 -33.53 11.31 -7.02
C ALA A 793 -32.63 10.49 -6.08
N LYS A 794 -32.45 10.95 -4.83
CA LYS A 794 -31.65 10.26 -3.80
C LYS A 794 -32.29 8.90 -3.45
N LEU A 795 -33.61 8.85 -3.33
CA LEU A 795 -34.37 7.63 -3.09
C LEU A 795 -34.28 6.67 -4.26
N ALA A 796 -34.41 7.16 -5.50
CA ALA A 796 -34.31 6.36 -6.70
C ALA A 796 -32.95 5.69 -6.83
N TRP A 797 -31.87 6.47 -6.60
CA TRP A 797 -30.52 5.92 -6.54
C TRP A 797 -30.38 4.87 -5.44
N ALA A 798 -30.92 5.13 -4.25
CA ALA A 798 -30.84 4.22 -3.10
C ALA A 798 -31.58 2.90 -3.34
N ARG A 799 -32.75 2.94 -3.99
CA ARG A 799 -33.54 1.76 -4.39
C ARG A 799 -32.83 0.91 -5.45
N ALA A 800 -32.08 1.52 -6.36
CA ALA A 800 -31.29 0.79 -7.34
C ALA A 800 -30.02 0.13 -6.79
N GLN A 801 -29.65 0.42 -5.53
CA GLN A 801 -28.52 -0.26 -4.88
C GLN A 801 -28.90 -1.70 -4.49
N PRO A 802 -27.92 -2.61 -4.29
CA PRO A 802 -28.20 -3.99 -3.92
C PRO A 802 -29.09 -4.12 -2.67
N GLY A 803 -30.25 -4.77 -2.81
CA GLY A 803 -31.24 -4.94 -1.75
C GLY A 803 -32.12 -3.70 -1.50
N GLY A 804 -32.07 -2.68 -2.36
CA GLY A 804 -32.88 -1.47 -2.26
C GLY A 804 -34.38 -1.66 -2.59
N GLU A 805 -34.81 -2.87 -2.94
CA GLU A 805 -36.23 -3.23 -2.98
C GLU A 805 -36.87 -3.25 -1.57
N ASP A 806 -36.05 -3.42 -0.52
CA ASP A 806 -36.49 -3.25 0.85
C ASP A 806 -36.44 -1.75 1.21
N ASP A 807 -37.61 -1.19 1.53
CA ASP A 807 -37.77 0.21 1.93
C ASP A 807 -36.80 0.62 3.07
N HIS A 808 -36.46 -0.29 3.99
CA HIS A 808 -35.52 -0.01 5.07
C HIS A 808 -34.09 0.15 4.56
N PHE A 809 -33.68 -0.65 3.57
CA PHE A 809 -32.33 -0.56 2.99
C PHE A 809 -32.22 0.63 2.06
N ALA A 810 -33.27 0.92 1.29
CA ALA A 810 -33.36 2.14 0.48
C ALA A 810 -33.30 3.37 1.39
N TYR A 811 -34.09 3.40 2.46
CA TYR A 811 -34.10 4.53 3.38
C TYR A 811 -32.79 4.66 4.18
N ALA A 812 -32.18 3.57 4.61
CA ALA A 812 -30.88 3.63 5.27
C ALA A 812 -29.79 4.25 4.36
N ARG A 813 -29.79 3.90 3.06
CA ARG A 813 -28.88 4.50 2.07
C ARG A 813 -29.27 5.92 1.67
N TYR A 814 -30.56 6.24 1.73
CA TYR A 814 -31.04 7.61 1.61
C TYR A 814 -30.44 8.45 2.74
N ILE A 815 -30.45 8.00 4.00
CA ILE A 815 -29.84 8.75 5.10
C ILE A 815 -28.33 8.90 4.87
N ASN A 816 -27.65 7.77 4.63
CA ASN A 816 -26.20 7.77 4.37
C ASN A 816 -25.83 6.80 3.24
N PRO A 817 -25.38 7.30 2.07
CA PRO A 817 -25.11 6.46 0.90
C PRO A 817 -23.95 5.48 1.10
N LEU A 818 -23.03 5.75 2.04
CA LEU A 818 -21.85 4.92 2.31
C LEU A 818 -22.03 3.99 3.50
N GLU A 819 -22.68 4.46 4.56
CA GLU A 819 -22.75 3.75 5.85
C GLU A 819 -24.17 3.29 6.23
N GLY A 820 -25.18 3.58 5.41
CA GLY A 820 -26.56 3.17 5.64
C GLY A 820 -26.74 1.66 5.82
N VAL A 821 -26.06 0.86 4.99
CA VAL A 821 -26.16 -0.60 5.00
C VAL A 821 -24.78 -1.22 5.22
N VAL A 822 -24.64 -1.97 6.32
CA VAL A 822 -23.41 -2.64 6.73
C VAL A 822 -23.70 -4.12 7.00
N ARG A 823 -22.93 -5.00 6.37
CA ARG A 823 -23.05 -6.47 6.43
C ARG A 823 -24.45 -6.97 6.03
N GLY A 824 -25.04 -6.34 5.01
CA GLY A 824 -26.39 -6.68 4.54
C GLY A 824 -27.48 -6.42 5.57
N LYS A 825 -27.27 -5.45 6.47
CA LYS A 825 -28.24 -4.99 7.47
C LYS A 825 -28.21 -3.47 7.55
N VAL A 826 -29.31 -2.87 7.98
CA VAL A 826 -29.33 -1.45 8.36
C VAL A 826 -28.27 -1.22 9.42
N SER A 827 -27.46 -0.17 9.24
CA SER A 827 -26.43 0.21 10.20
C SER A 827 -27.06 0.48 11.57
N PRO A 828 -26.46 0.00 12.67
CA PRO A 828 -26.97 0.27 14.02
C PRO A 828 -27.14 1.76 14.32
N VAL A 829 -26.33 2.62 13.68
CA VAL A 829 -26.40 4.08 13.82
C VAL A 829 -27.73 4.64 13.28
N HIS A 830 -28.23 4.08 12.18
CA HIS A 830 -29.46 4.55 11.51
C HIS A 830 -30.69 3.69 11.84
N GLY A 831 -30.53 2.64 12.63
CA GLY A 831 -31.59 1.65 12.88
C GLY A 831 -32.86 2.22 13.53
N ASN A 832 -32.74 3.23 14.40
CA ASN A 832 -33.92 3.85 15.03
C ASN A 832 -34.69 4.73 14.04
N LEU A 833 -33.98 5.56 13.26
CA LEU A 833 -34.59 6.39 12.21
C LEU A 833 -35.30 5.52 11.18
N VAL A 834 -34.65 4.44 10.74
CA VAL A 834 -35.20 3.53 9.74
C VAL A 834 -36.42 2.76 10.23
N LYS A 835 -36.52 2.46 11.53
CA LYS A 835 -37.73 1.85 12.11
C LYS A 835 -38.90 2.83 12.22
N ALA A 836 -38.63 4.11 12.46
CA ALA A 836 -39.67 5.13 12.61
C ALA A 836 -40.51 5.29 11.32
N ILE A 837 -39.95 4.98 10.15
CA ILE A 837 -40.67 5.10 8.87
C ILE A 837 -41.90 4.16 8.78
N ASP A 838 -41.88 3.03 9.49
CA ASP A 838 -43.02 2.12 9.55
C ASP A 838 -44.12 2.63 10.47
N GLU A 839 -43.75 3.34 11.54
CA GLU A 839 -44.70 3.98 12.45
C GLU A 839 -45.48 5.12 11.77
N LEU A 840 -44.95 5.68 10.68
CA LEU A 840 -45.62 6.70 9.86
C LEU A 840 -46.62 6.13 8.84
N ARG A 841 -46.65 4.81 8.62
CA ARG A 841 -47.53 4.18 7.62
C ARG A 841 -49.01 4.48 7.81
N PRO A 842 -49.58 4.42 9.04
CA PRO A 842 -51.00 4.76 9.25
C PRO A 842 -51.34 6.20 8.86
N LEU A 843 -50.45 7.15 9.19
CA LEU A 843 -50.62 8.56 8.84
C LEU A 843 -50.53 8.77 7.33
N ALA A 844 -49.52 8.19 6.68
CA ALA A 844 -49.34 8.29 5.23
C ALA A 844 -50.51 7.67 4.46
N ASN A 845 -51.07 6.55 4.93
CA ASN A 845 -52.26 5.94 4.35
C ASN A 845 -53.50 6.84 4.52
N ALA A 846 -53.69 7.46 5.68
CA ALA A 846 -54.81 8.37 5.91
C ALA A 846 -54.74 9.61 5.00
N LEU A 847 -53.55 10.19 4.81
CA LEU A 847 -53.31 11.31 3.90
C LEU A 847 -53.59 10.90 2.44
N GLN A 848 -53.10 9.74 2.00
CA GLN A 848 -53.37 9.19 0.66
C GLN A 848 -54.85 8.93 0.43
N ALA A 849 -55.56 8.33 1.39
CA ALA A 849 -56.99 8.07 1.30
C ALA A 849 -57.79 9.38 1.20
N THR A 850 -57.35 10.44 1.89
CA THR A 850 -57.97 11.77 1.81
C THR A 850 -57.75 12.42 0.45
N VAL A 851 -56.53 12.35 -0.11
CA VAL A 851 -56.22 12.83 -1.48
C VAL A 851 -57.04 12.06 -2.52
N ALA A 852 -57.12 10.74 -2.39
CA ALA A 852 -57.87 9.89 -3.31
C ALA A 852 -59.38 10.16 -3.24
N ALA A 853 -59.94 10.30 -2.03
CA ALA A 853 -61.35 10.63 -1.84
C ALA A 853 -61.70 11.99 -2.44
N TYR A 854 -60.88 13.02 -2.18
CA TYR A 854 -61.06 14.34 -2.77
C TYR A 854 -61.01 14.34 -4.31
N ARG A 855 -60.13 13.54 -4.91
CA ARG A 855 -60.05 13.39 -6.38
C ARG A 855 -61.24 12.66 -6.97
N ALA A 856 -61.78 11.66 -6.26
CA ALA A 856 -62.94 10.89 -6.70
C ALA A 856 -64.23 11.73 -6.60
N ASP A 857 -64.39 12.44 -5.47
CA ASP A 857 -65.50 13.33 -5.20
C ASP A 857 -65.05 14.39 -4.15
N PRO A 858 -64.82 15.66 -4.55
CA PRO A 858 -64.41 16.72 -3.62
C PRO A 858 -65.36 16.92 -2.44
N ASP A 859 -66.65 16.60 -2.58
CA ASP A 859 -67.64 16.75 -1.51
C ASP A 859 -67.60 15.60 -0.50
N SER A 860 -66.89 14.52 -0.80
CA SER A 860 -66.75 13.35 0.08
C SER A 860 -65.79 13.55 1.28
N VAL A 861 -64.96 14.60 1.24
CA VAL A 861 -64.03 14.99 2.31
C VAL A 861 -64.55 16.18 3.12
N THR A 862 -63.97 16.45 4.29
CA THR A 862 -64.38 17.60 5.12
C THR A 862 -64.08 18.94 4.45
N ASP A 863 -64.79 20.01 4.84
CA ASP A 863 -64.57 21.35 4.30
C ASP A 863 -63.11 21.83 4.46
N LYS A 864 -62.46 21.50 5.59
CA LYS A 864 -61.06 21.87 5.86
C LYS A 864 -60.10 21.12 4.94
N GLU A 865 -60.29 19.80 4.77
CA GLU A 865 -59.49 18.98 3.86
C GLU A 865 -59.69 19.40 2.40
N ARG A 866 -60.94 19.68 2.00
CA ARG A 866 -61.31 20.16 0.65
C ARG A 866 -60.60 21.46 0.30
N ALA A 867 -60.57 22.43 1.23
CA ALA A 867 -59.90 23.71 1.02
C ALA A 867 -58.37 23.57 0.89
N LEU A 868 -57.75 22.74 1.74
CA LEU A 868 -56.31 22.46 1.67
C LEU A 868 -55.94 21.74 0.36
N LEU A 869 -56.69 20.69 -0.02
CA LEU A 869 -56.46 19.96 -1.27
C LEU A 869 -56.84 20.78 -2.52
N GLY A 870 -57.67 21.82 -2.38
CA GLY A 870 -57.86 22.84 -3.42
C GLY A 870 -56.56 23.55 -3.78
N VAL A 871 -55.67 23.81 -2.81
CA VAL A 871 -54.34 24.37 -3.07
C VAL A 871 -53.50 23.41 -3.90
N THR A 872 -53.54 22.11 -3.60
CA THR A 872 -52.85 21.06 -4.38
C THR A 872 -53.24 21.09 -5.86
N ASN A 873 -54.54 21.19 -6.18
CA ASN A 873 -54.99 21.24 -7.57
C ASN A 873 -54.50 22.51 -8.29
N LEU A 874 -54.50 23.65 -7.61
CA LEU A 874 -53.99 24.89 -8.19
C LEU A 874 -52.49 24.82 -8.50
N VAL A 875 -51.70 24.13 -7.68
CA VAL A 875 -50.27 23.86 -7.97
C VAL A 875 -50.14 22.86 -9.13
N ALA A 876 -50.94 21.79 -9.14
CA ALA A 876 -50.92 20.79 -10.20
C ALA A 876 -51.31 21.35 -11.58
N ASP A 877 -52.22 22.33 -11.62
CA ASP A 877 -52.67 23.02 -12.83
C ASP A 877 -51.72 24.16 -13.26
N GLY A 878 -50.65 24.41 -12.51
CA GLY A 878 -49.71 25.50 -12.76
C GLY A 878 -50.28 26.90 -12.48
N ARG A 879 -51.40 26.99 -11.75
CA ARG A 879 -52.06 28.25 -11.38
C ARG A 879 -51.46 28.90 -10.14
N LEU A 880 -50.79 28.11 -9.30
CA LEU A 880 -49.99 28.58 -8.17
C LEU A 880 -48.59 27.99 -8.24
N THR A 881 -47.59 28.82 -7.96
CA THR A 881 -46.25 28.35 -7.61
C THR A 881 -46.25 27.74 -6.20
N VAL A 882 -45.26 26.89 -5.89
CA VAL A 882 -45.09 26.33 -4.53
C VAL A 882 -44.98 27.44 -3.47
N ALA A 883 -44.30 28.53 -3.79
CA ALA A 883 -44.21 29.70 -2.91
C ALA A 883 -45.61 30.26 -2.59
N GLN A 884 -46.40 30.61 -3.62
CA GLN A 884 -47.76 31.12 -3.43
C GLN A 884 -48.66 30.12 -2.69
N ALA A 885 -48.48 28.83 -2.92
CA ALA A 885 -49.21 27.78 -2.21
C ALA A 885 -48.94 27.78 -0.70
N TYR A 886 -47.70 28.04 -0.25
CA TYR A 886 -47.40 28.23 1.17
C TYR A 886 -48.10 29.47 1.76
N PHE A 887 -48.18 30.58 1.01
CA PHE A 887 -48.88 31.79 1.47
C PHE A 887 -50.39 31.55 1.60
N VAL A 888 -51.03 30.93 0.60
CA VAL A 888 -52.47 30.60 0.63
C VAL A 888 -52.77 29.62 1.77
N THR A 889 -51.93 28.59 1.93
CA THR A 889 -52.11 27.58 2.98
C THR A 889 -51.96 28.18 4.38
N ALA A 890 -51.07 29.14 4.58
CA ALA A 890 -50.92 29.83 5.86
C ALA A 890 -52.20 30.59 6.28
N GLU A 891 -52.92 31.21 5.34
CA GLU A 891 -54.24 31.84 5.62
C GLU A 891 -55.31 30.78 5.98
N LEU A 892 -55.28 29.63 5.30
CA LEU A 892 -56.15 28.49 5.63
C LEU A 892 -55.85 27.93 7.03
N VAL A 893 -54.57 27.77 7.38
CA VAL A 893 -54.13 27.30 8.71
C VAL A 893 -54.61 28.24 9.81
N GLN A 894 -54.48 29.56 9.59
CA GLN A 894 -54.96 30.57 10.54
C GLN A 894 -56.49 30.58 10.66
N SER A 895 -57.23 30.55 9.54
CA SER A 895 -58.69 30.56 9.55
C SER A 895 -59.31 29.29 10.14
N PHE A 896 -58.66 28.14 9.96
CA PHE A 896 -59.13 26.85 10.49
C PHE A 896 -58.69 26.55 11.93
N GLY A 897 -57.86 27.40 12.53
CA GLY A 897 -57.31 27.22 13.87
C GLY A 897 -56.39 25.99 13.98
N ILE A 898 -55.63 25.69 12.93
CA ILE A 898 -54.63 24.62 12.94
C ILE A 898 -53.38 25.14 13.67
N ASP A 899 -52.88 24.38 14.65
CA ASP A 899 -51.75 24.77 15.51
C ASP A 899 -50.40 24.63 14.79
N ASP A 900 -50.19 25.43 13.74
CA ASP A 900 -48.96 25.40 12.93
C ASP A 900 -48.52 26.79 12.42
N LYS A 901 -49.11 27.86 12.97
CA LYS A 901 -48.87 29.24 12.53
C LYS A 901 -47.38 29.62 12.55
N ALA A 902 -46.65 29.18 13.58
CA ALA A 902 -45.24 29.50 13.74
C ALA A 902 -44.37 29.01 12.57
N LEU A 903 -44.66 27.82 12.02
CA LEU A 903 -43.94 27.30 10.84
C LEU A 903 -44.15 28.23 9.63
N TYR A 904 -45.40 28.57 9.35
CA TYR A 904 -45.73 29.39 8.17
C TYR A 904 -45.24 30.83 8.30
N ASP A 905 -45.24 31.41 9.50
CA ASP A 905 -44.62 32.72 9.78
C ASP A 905 -43.11 32.67 9.48
N ASP A 906 -42.42 31.59 9.87
CA ASP A 906 -41.01 31.37 9.57
C ASP A 906 -40.74 31.15 8.07
N ILE A 907 -41.60 30.39 7.37
CA ILE A 907 -41.52 30.23 5.90
C ILE A 907 -41.66 31.59 5.21
N ARG A 908 -42.69 32.37 5.56
CA ARG A 908 -42.93 33.69 4.96
C ARG A 908 -41.75 34.63 5.18
N ARG A 909 -41.26 34.73 6.43
CA ARG A 909 -40.19 35.66 6.82
C ARG A 909 -38.80 35.21 6.37
N ARG A 910 -38.43 33.94 6.61
CA ARG A 910 -37.06 33.43 6.43
C ARG A 910 -36.85 32.79 5.08
N LEU A 911 -37.82 32.02 4.58
CA LEU A 911 -37.70 31.35 3.27
C LEU A 911 -37.92 32.35 2.12
N TYR A 912 -38.94 33.20 2.23
CA TYR A 912 -39.33 34.11 1.14
C TYR A 912 -39.11 35.61 1.42
N GLY A 913 -38.65 35.98 2.62
CA GLY A 913 -38.22 37.36 2.90
C GLY A 913 -39.35 38.38 3.04
N SER A 914 -40.58 37.96 3.37
CA SER A 914 -41.68 38.92 3.57
C SER A 914 -41.41 39.77 4.83
N ALA A 915 -41.29 41.09 4.66
CA ALA A 915 -41.18 42.04 5.76
C ALA A 915 -42.50 42.10 6.54
N ASP A 916 -42.44 42.07 7.88
CA ASP A 916 -43.60 42.29 8.74
C ASP A 916 -44.25 43.65 8.40
N GLY A 917 -45.50 43.68 7.92
CA GLY A 917 -46.15 44.93 7.54
C GLY A 917 -47.53 44.85 6.87
N VAL A 918 -48.52 44.18 7.47
CA VAL A 918 -49.90 44.72 7.41
C VAL A 918 -50.08 45.52 8.70
N PRO A 919 -50.42 46.83 8.67
CA PRO A 919 -50.63 47.59 9.89
C PRO A 919 -51.75 46.95 10.69
N SER A 920 -51.50 46.69 11.98
CA SER A 920 -52.58 46.49 12.93
C SER A 920 -53.54 47.67 12.81
N VAL A 921 -54.80 47.40 12.46
CA VAL A 921 -55.88 48.38 12.53
C VAL A 921 -55.93 48.88 13.98
N GLY A 922 -55.40 50.08 14.19
CA GLY A 922 -55.52 50.80 15.44
C GLY A 922 -57.01 51.06 15.70
N ASN A 923 -57.50 50.52 16.80
CA ASN A 923 -58.83 50.76 17.33
C ASN A 923 -58.98 52.27 17.68
N PRO A 924 -59.84 53.06 16.99
CA PRO A 924 -59.96 54.49 17.25
C PRO A 924 -61.01 54.78 18.35
N ASN A 925 -60.96 54.06 19.46
CA ASN A 925 -61.83 54.30 20.63
C ASN A 925 -61.25 53.69 21.91
N GLN A 926 -60.10 54.18 22.38
CA GLN A 926 -59.77 54.24 23.81
C GLN A 926 -58.94 55.51 24.06
N GLY A 927 -59.58 56.49 24.71
CA GLY A 927 -58.94 57.59 25.42
C GLY A 927 -59.03 57.36 26.92
#